data_AF-A0A6G0XAU4-F1
#
_entry.id   AF-A0A6G0XAU4-F1
#
_cell.length_a   1.000
_cell.length_b   1.000
_cell.length_c   1.000
_cell.angle_alpha   90.00
_cell.angle_beta   90.00
_cell.angle_gamma   90.00
#
_symmetry.space_group_name_H-M   'P 1'
#
loop_
_entity.id
_entity.type
_entity.pdbx_description
1 polymer ?
#
loop_
_entity_poly.entity_id
_entity_poly.type
_entity_poly.pdbx_seq_one_letter_code
_entity_poly.pdbx_strand_id
1 'polypeptide(L)'
;MQVGGPQDERTKRLFRDNVEAPVKEKEFIVPVDFRVQEETYQEKFHAQHEEIQFLKNYIERILNQLRRVLVKHDELEQLQSLCDPMIAHVNPAEDDETHSLVSPPWFTSKEYMSPLFAAYESRIKELEGVCEKYRTDIDSFASQVHTMAADNDRLQQELTSALEKLILQSESKSTTDFYASSKGADPLGDQLAELNERLDILMSENSLLVEQVSLQESELEECQKDIQERDNQLLTMSQNFNQASVAIQELRETCEHLKNDKKRCEVQIQQFAGTIAQLEAQKENIGLAIENHKANEAKYKKQIEEYEITLATIKRGAEQKQTLVTKRYQGVCERLRELTSALDSKDRQVDEWQERHRAASSELDLVKHDCEGMVKVMQSMEKQLNEYAAREEAVAELERSTLDKAQAAMLERDQAIAKETQCRREIARLLEQKRVAASEYLKATDEAVEKAKRKQETATRLQADAEKQVKECTAQQDARFKAFQDKYQTLVDRLAQTELIRDDAIAQEAKIASILATKELQFEKTLAEIADKLKVEHEQVSGLQRELDVRRSELREAQESNAAKEKHVAMMTKEVEDVRNEWSQKNKYQLDMYAQQVRDLKGRLELSESEIMKLKHEATKTEQTLRLDYNRMEAKFKHELEVSSHRCSRLKDEKTRVEAQLMDLQAKHAIYATKIIGLEQELADAHHQCSQWQMHIEEAERKSADIGSQLALVLSSQQQNLRADVELKSTLDRTKLEKSRLEREIALLRKTIEDQRQRATTQSSLQAKDASPHSFYVPVDKLGT
;
A
#
# COMPACT_ATOMS: atom_id res chain seq x y z
N MET A 1 12.11 66.58 16.89
CA MET A 1 12.39 65.46 17.83
C MET A 1 11.15 64.57 17.91
N GLN A 2 11.22 63.42 18.59
CA GLN A 2 10.20 62.35 18.54
C GLN A 2 8.75 62.87 18.70
N VAL A 3 7.72 62.46 17.96
CA VAL A 3 7.36 61.15 17.34
C VAL A 3 6.93 60.11 18.38
N GLY A 4 5.65 60.15 18.77
CA GLY A 4 4.94 59.02 19.38
C GLY A 4 4.55 58.00 18.30
N GLY A 5 4.78 56.71 18.53
CA GLY A 5 4.62 55.65 17.53
C GLY A 5 3.29 54.88 17.60
N PRO A 6 2.97 54.02 16.61
CA PRO A 6 1.65 53.37 16.47
C PRO A 6 1.27 52.30 17.52
N GLN A 7 1.98 52.20 18.65
CA GLN A 7 1.71 51.20 19.69
C GLN A 7 0.70 51.68 20.74
N ASP A 8 0.66 52.98 21.07
CA ASP A 8 -0.27 53.52 22.10
C ASP A 8 -1.75 53.41 21.71
N GLU A 9 -2.07 53.47 20.41
CA GLU A 9 -3.44 53.23 19.94
C GLU A 9 -3.85 51.76 20.03
N ARG A 10 -2.88 50.83 20.00
CA ARG A 10 -3.15 49.39 20.08
C ARG A 10 -3.49 48.96 21.50
N THR A 11 -2.78 49.51 22.49
CA THR A 11 -3.05 49.27 23.92
C THR A 11 -4.44 49.78 24.35
N LYS A 12 -4.89 50.92 23.80
CA LYS A 12 -6.21 51.51 24.13
C LYS A 12 -7.42 50.73 23.57
N ARG A 13 -7.23 49.81 22.61
CA ARG A 13 -8.31 48.97 22.06
C ARG A 13 -8.50 47.61 22.75
N LEU A 14 -7.70 47.30 23.77
CA LEU A 14 -7.77 46.03 24.52
C LEU A 14 -8.54 46.11 25.85
N PHE A 15 -9.02 47.30 26.25
CA PHE A 15 -9.68 47.55 27.54
C PHE A 15 -11.07 48.20 27.45
N ARG A 16 -11.71 48.11 26.28
CA ARG A 16 -13.14 48.38 26.10
C ARG A 16 -13.76 47.30 25.22
N ASP A 17 -14.43 46.36 25.88
CA ASP A 17 -15.83 45.96 25.62
C ASP A 17 -16.08 44.61 26.30
N ASN A 18 -16.15 44.65 27.63
CA ASN A 18 -16.59 43.54 28.46
C ASN A 18 -17.80 44.02 29.27
N VAL A 19 -19.00 43.83 28.71
CA VAL A 19 -20.28 44.21 29.30
C VAL A 19 -21.20 43.00 29.19
N GLU A 20 -21.81 42.61 30.31
CA GLU A 20 -22.58 41.38 30.41
C GLU A 20 -23.92 41.48 29.66
N ALA A 21 -24.22 40.46 28.85
CA ALA A 21 -25.52 40.23 28.23
C ALA A 21 -25.79 38.71 28.19
N PRO A 22 -27.05 38.26 28.33
CA PRO A 22 -27.34 36.93 28.85
C PRO A 22 -27.11 35.78 27.85
N VAL A 23 -26.86 34.61 28.43
CA VAL A 23 -26.67 33.34 27.72
C VAL A 23 -27.86 33.05 26.80
N LYS A 24 -27.56 32.85 25.51
CA LYS A 24 -28.36 32.02 24.61
C LYS A 24 -27.50 30.88 24.13
N GLU A 25 -28.07 29.68 24.13
CA GLU A 25 -27.43 28.46 23.66
C GLU A 25 -27.04 28.63 22.19
N LYS A 26 -25.74 28.71 21.92
CA LYS A 26 -25.21 28.42 20.60
C LYS A 26 -24.91 26.94 20.57
N GLU A 27 -25.54 26.21 19.66
CA GLU A 27 -25.15 24.83 19.37
C GLU A 27 -23.64 24.79 19.12
N PHE A 28 -22.94 23.97 19.90
CA PHE A 28 -21.50 23.84 19.79
C PHE A 28 -21.19 23.01 18.54
N ILE A 29 -21.06 23.68 17.39
CA ILE A 29 -20.66 23.06 16.12
C ILE A 29 -19.19 22.66 16.26
N VAL A 30 -19.00 21.48 16.84
CA VAL A 30 -17.74 20.74 16.85
C VAL A 30 -17.23 20.65 15.41
N PRO A 31 -15.99 21.09 15.10
CA PRO A 31 -15.39 20.89 13.78
C PRO A 31 -15.45 19.42 13.38
N VAL A 32 -15.73 19.13 12.09
CA VAL A 32 -16.00 17.76 11.62
C VAL A 32 -14.87 16.79 11.99
N ASP A 33 -13.62 17.24 11.91
CA ASP A 33 -12.44 16.47 12.32
C ASP A 33 -12.51 15.96 13.77
N PHE A 34 -13.05 16.76 14.71
CA PHE A 34 -13.19 16.36 16.11
C PHE A 34 -14.29 15.30 16.31
N ARG A 35 -15.37 15.32 15.53
CA ARG A 35 -16.40 14.25 15.59
C ARG A 35 -15.86 12.95 15.00
N VAL A 36 -15.16 13.00 13.87
CA VAL A 36 -14.50 11.81 13.29
C VAL A 36 -13.40 11.28 14.23
N GLN A 37 -12.71 12.16 14.95
CA GLN A 37 -11.74 11.76 15.97
C GLN A 37 -12.42 11.14 17.21
N GLU A 38 -13.56 11.66 17.65
CA GLU A 38 -14.36 11.09 18.75
C GLU A 38 -14.94 9.72 18.37
N GLU A 39 -15.57 9.60 17.20
CA GLU A 39 -16.07 8.34 16.64
C GLU A 39 -14.96 7.28 16.55
N THR A 40 -13.79 7.62 15.97
CA THR A 40 -12.65 6.68 15.90
C THR A 40 -11.95 6.41 17.23
N TYR A 41 -12.20 7.19 18.29
CA TYR A 41 -11.84 6.81 19.67
C TYR A 41 -12.89 5.88 20.29
N GLN A 42 -14.18 6.11 20.07
CA GLN A 42 -15.25 5.22 20.53
C GLN A 42 -15.16 3.83 19.86
N GLU A 43 -14.92 3.77 18.55
CA GLU A 43 -14.66 2.50 17.82
C GLU A 43 -13.48 1.73 18.42
N LYS A 44 -12.37 2.41 18.73
CA LYS A 44 -11.19 1.77 19.37
C LYS A 44 -11.50 1.29 20.78
N PHE A 45 -12.28 2.05 21.55
CA PHE A 45 -12.70 1.65 22.88
C PHE A 45 -13.64 0.42 22.84
N HIS A 46 -14.56 0.37 21.88
CA HIS A 46 -15.41 -0.79 21.64
C HIS A 46 -14.60 -2.02 21.22
N ALA A 47 -13.68 -1.90 20.26
CA ALA A 47 -12.81 -2.99 19.83
C ALA A 47 -11.94 -3.53 20.98
N GLN A 48 -11.37 -2.66 21.82
CA GLN A 48 -10.64 -3.06 23.02
C GLN A 48 -11.54 -3.73 24.07
N HIS A 49 -12.81 -3.29 24.20
CA HIS A 49 -13.76 -3.93 25.10
C HIS A 49 -14.15 -5.34 24.61
N GLU A 50 -14.34 -5.53 23.30
CA GLU A 50 -14.58 -6.84 22.68
C GLU A 50 -13.38 -7.77 22.82
N GLU A 51 -12.15 -7.27 22.62
CA GLU A 51 -10.92 -8.03 22.86
C GLU A 51 -10.80 -8.47 24.33
N ILE A 52 -11.10 -7.58 25.29
CA ILE A 52 -11.12 -7.90 26.72
C ILE A 52 -12.19 -8.94 27.06
N GLN A 53 -13.39 -8.89 26.45
CA GLN A 53 -14.41 -9.92 26.63
C GLN A 53 -13.97 -11.26 26.00
N PHE A 54 -13.39 -11.25 24.80
CA PHE A 54 -12.86 -12.45 24.15
C PHE A 54 -11.78 -13.11 25.01
N LEU A 55 -10.82 -12.33 25.53
CA LEU A 55 -9.76 -12.84 26.41
C LEU A 55 -10.32 -13.41 27.72
N LYS A 56 -11.32 -12.78 28.34
CA LYS A 56 -12.01 -13.34 29.52
C LYS A 56 -12.68 -14.69 29.20
N ASN A 57 -13.44 -14.76 28.12
CA ASN A 57 -14.11 -15.98 27.67
C ASN A 57 -13.11 -17.09 27.29
N TYR A 58 -11.94 -16.72 26.77
CA TYR A 58 -10.85 -17.65 26.43
C TYR A 58 -10.15 -18.18 27.69
N ILE A 59 -9.83 -17.32 28.65
CA ILE A 59 -9.30 -17.70 29.97
C ILE A 59 -10.29 -18.62 30.69
N GLU A 60 -11.58 -18.29 30.69
CA GLU A 60 -12.61 -19.14 31.30
C GLU A 60 -12.73 -20.51 30.61
N ARG A 61 -12.59 -20.59 29.28
CA ARG A 61 -12.51 -21.87 28.56
C ARG A 61 -11.29 -22.67 28.96
N ILE A 62 -10.10 -22.06 29.05
CA ILE A 62 -8.88 -22.73 29.50
C ILE A 62 -9.02 -23.20 30.94
N LEU A 63 -9.51 -22.37 31.86
CA LEU A 63 -9.74 -22.76 33.26
C LEU A 63 -10.74 -23.91 33.38
N ASN A 64 -11.81 -23.93 32.56
CA ASN A 64 -12.76 -25.05 32.53
C ASN A 64 -12.17 -26.31 31.89
N GLN A 65 -11.27 -26.21 30.91
CA GLN A 65 -10.52 -27.36 30.41
C GLN A 65 -9.54 -27.89 31.46
N LEU A 66 -8.81 -27.01 32.14
CA LEU A 66 -7.86 -27.36 33.20
C LEU A 66 -8.58 -28.05 34.36
N ARG A 67 -9.71 -27.52 34.85
CA ARG A 67 -10.56 -28.18 35.85
C ARG A 67 -11.01 -29.57 35.41
N ARG A 68 -11.41 -29.74 34.14
CA ARG A 68 -11.81 -31.07 33.61
C ARG A 68 -10.65 -32.05 33.51
N VAL A 69 -9.42 -31.58 33.29
CA VAL A 69 -8.22 -32.42 33.32
C VAL A 69 -7.90 -32.81 34.77
N LEU A 70 -7.80 -31.83 35.67
CA LEU A 70 -7.50 -32.04 37.10
C LEU A 70 -8.53 -32.97 37.79
N VAL A 71 -9.82 -32.86 37.46
CA VAL A 71 -10.87 -33.78 37.96
C VAL A 71 -10.77 -35.17 37.33
N LYS A 72 -10.25 -35.31 36.12
CA LYS A 72 -10.11 -36.60 35.44
C LYS A 72 -8.89 -37.41 35.94
N HIS A 73 -7.99 -36.77 36.68
CA HIS A 73 -6.77 -37.37 37.23
C HIS A 73 -6.74 -37.38 38.76
N ASP A 74 -7.85 -37.04 39.43
CA ASP A 74 -7.99 -36.84 40.89
C ASP A 74 -7.04 -35.77 41.49
N GLU A 75 -6.27 -35.07 40.64
CA GLU A 75 -5.36 -33.98 40.99
C GLU A 75 -6.07 -32.75 41.55
N LEU A 76 -7.37 -32.54 41.24
CA LEU A 76 -8.11 -31.40 41.80
C LEU A 76 -8.28 -31.53 43.32
N GLU A 77 -8.58 -32.71 43.85
CA GLU A 77 -8.71 -32.91 45.30
C GLU A 77 -7.34 -32.82 45.99
N GLN A 78 -6.27 -33.28 45.33
CA GLN A 78 -4.90 -33.13 45.84
C GLN A 78 -4.45 -31.67 45.89
N LEU A 79 -4.71 -30.88 44.84
CA LEU A 79 -4.42 -29.43 44.85
C LEU A 79 -5.30 -28.68 45.86
N GLN A 80 -6.55 -29.11 46.04
CA GLN A 80 -7.46 -28.49 46.99
C GLN A 80 -7.03 -28.78 48.46
N SER A 81 -6.47 -29.96 48.76
CA SER A 81 -5.88 -30.25 50.08
C SER A 81 -4.53 -29.56 50.30
N LEU A 82 -3.72 -29.38 49.25
CA LEU A 82 -2.45 -28.61 49.31
C LEU A 82 -2.66 -27.10 49.51
N CYS A 83 -3.85 -26.57 49.21
CA CYS A 83 -4.19 -25.17 49.41
C CYS A 83 -5.09 -24.91 50.63
N ASP A 84 -5.41 -25.92 51.44
CA ASP A 84 -6.28 -25.78 52.62
C ASP A 84 -5.47 -25.32 53.86
N PRO A 85 -5.61 -24.05 54.33
CA PRO A 85 -4.70 -23.51 55.34
C PRO A 85 -4.86 -24.12 56.74
N MET A 86 -5.91 -24.91 56.98
CA MET A 86 -6.28 -25.38 58.32
C MET A 86 -5.50 -26.59 58.84
N ILE A 87 -4.72 -27.27 58.00
CA ILE A 87 -3.93 -28.45 58.41
C ILE A 87 -2.58 -28.06 59.05
N ALA A 88 -2.13 -26.80 58.89
CA ALA A 88 -0.81 -26.33 59.31
C ALA A 88 -0.65 -25.99 60.82
N HIS A 89 -1.64 -26.30 61.68
CA HIS A 89 -1.64 -25.88 63.10
C HIS A 89 -2.14 -26.96 64.08
N VAL A 90 -1.32 -28.00 64.31
CA VAL A 90 -1.38 -28.83 65.53
C VAL A 90 0.05 -29.15 66.00
N ASN A 91 0.30 -28.98 67.31
CA ASN A 91 1.54 -29.28 68.06
C ASN A 91 2.78 -28.37 67.83
N PRO A 92 2.96 -27.33 68.68
CA PRO A 92 4.24 -26.67 68.91
C PRO A 92 4.94 -27.25 70.16
N ALA A 93 5.96 -28.10 69.96
CA ALA A 93 6.88 -28.52 71.02
C ALA A 93 8.20 -29.03 70.41
N GLU A 94 9.29 -28.84 71.17
CA GLU A 94 10.67 -29.29 70.90
C GLU A 94 11.39 -28.56 69.75
N ASP A 95 12.39 -27.76 70.14
CA ASP A 95 13.33 -27.07 69.25
C ASP A 95 14.39 -28.06 68.72
N ASP A 96 14.67 -28.05 67.41
CA ASP A 96 16.03 -28.32 66.90
C ASP A 96 16.26 -27.68 65.52
N GLU A 97 17.51 -27.34 65.21
CA GLU A 97 17.88 -26.56 64.01
C GLU A 97 17.96 -27.41 62.73
N THR A 98 16.82 -27.73 62.10
CA THR A 98 16.80 -28.09 60.66
C THR A 98 15.45 -27.85 59.99
N HIS A 99 15.19 -26.61 59.55
CA HIS A 99 14.18 -26.33 58.54
C HIS A 99 14.63 -26.78 57.14
N SER A 100 14.78 -28.10 56.97
CA SER A 100 14.84 -28.71 55.65
C SER A 100 13.48 -28.51 54.99
N LEU A 101 13.42 -27.57 54.04
CA LEU A 101 12.29 -27.43 53.12
C LEU A 101 12.06 -28.80 52.48
N VAL A 102 10.92 -29.44 52.77
CA VAL A 102 10.56 -30.73 52.17
C VAL A 102 10.33 -30.50 50.68
N SER A 103 11.40 -30.65 49.90
CA SER A 103 11.41 -30.37 48.47
C SER A 103 10.32 -31.19 47.77
N PRO A 104 9.57 -30.60 46.83
CA PRO A 104 8.47 -31.29 46.17
C PRO A 104 8.89 -32.65 45.60
N PRO A 105 8.01 -33.67 45.57
CA PRO A 105 8.39 -35.04 45.21
C PRO A 105 8.95 -35.23 43.80
N TRP A 106 8.81 -34.24 42.91
CA TRP A 106 9.47 -34.22 41.60
C TRP A 106 10.95 -33.81 41.66
N PHE A 107 11.38 -33.10 42.70
CA PHE A 107 12.78 -32.69 42.91
C PHE A 107 13.64 -33.84 43.46
N THR A 108 13.03 -34.76 44.21
CA THR A 108 13.68 -35.96 44.77
C THR A 108 13.40 -37.24 43.98
N SER A 109 12.62 -37.17 42.88
CA SER A 109 12.32 -38.33 42.04
C SER A 109 13.52 -38.75 41.19
N LYS A 110 13.99 -39.98 41.43
CA LYS A 110 15.06 -40.65 40.66
C LYS A 110 14.77 -40.79 39.17
N GLU A 111 13.52 -40.65 38.72
CA GLU A 111 13.14 -40.79 37.31
C GLU A 111 13.26 -39.49 36.51
N TYR A 112 13.28 -38.33 37.19
CA TYR A 112 13.36 -37.00 36.54
C TYR A 112 14.67 -36.26 36.80
N MET A 113 15.45 -36.67 37.80
CA MET A 113 16.73 -36.03 38.10
C MET A 113 17.83 -36.44 37.11
N SER A 114 18.47 -35.45 36.49
CA SER A 114 19.58 -35.67 35.54
C SER A 114 20.73 -36.49 36.19
N PRO A 115 21.37 -37.43 35.48
CA PRO A 115 22.49 -38.21 36.00
C PRO A 115 23.64 -37.36 36.58
N LEU A 116 23.83 -36.14 36.06
CA LEU A 116 24.81 -35.20 36.60
C LEU A 116 24.43 -34.67 37.98
N PHE A 117 23.14 -34.37 38.24
CA PHE A 117 22.67 -33.98 39.57
C PHE A 117 22.69 -35.15 40.55
N ALA A 118 22.36 -36.38 40.09
CA ALA A 118 22.53 -37.58 40.90
C ALA A 118 24.00 -37.79 41.34
N ALA A 119 24.96 -37.53 40.43
CA ALA A 119 26.38 -37.58 40.75
C ALA A 119 26.80 -36.47 41.74
N TYR A 120 26.30 -35.24 41.58
CA TYR A 120 26.57 -34.16 42.52
C TYR A 120 25.95 -34.42 43.91
N GLU A 121 24.71 -34.89 44.00
CA GLU A 121 24.06 -35.23 45.28
C GLU A 121 24.81 -36.37 45.99
N SER A 122 25.23 -37.40 45.24
CA SER A 122 26.08 -38.48 45.77
C SER A 122 27.42 -37.95 46.28
N ARG A 123 28.04 -36.99 45.58
CA ARG A 123 29.32 -36.38 45.98
C ARG A 123 29.17 -35.42 47.18
N ILE A 124 28.04 -34.72 47.29
CA ILE A 124 27.70 -33.90 48.45
C ILE A 124 27.58 -34.81 49.68
N LYS A 125 26.80 -35.89 49.62
CA LYS A 125 26.66 -36.86 50.72
C LYS A 125 27.96 -37.55 51.10
N GLU A 126 28.85 -37.81 50.14
CA GLU A 126 30.20 -38.30 50.40
C GLU A 126 31.05 -37.27 51.16
N LEU A 127 31.00 -35.99 50.76
CA LEU A 127 31.72 -34.90 51.42
C LEU A 127 31.16 -34.59 52.81
N GLU A 128 29.84 -34.57 52.99
CA GLU A 128 29.15 -34.44 54.27
C GLU A 128 29.59 -35.57 55.23
N GLY A 129 29.60 -36.82 54.76
CA GLY A 129 30.08 -37.97 55.53
C GLY A 129 31.59 -37.98 55.83
N VAL A 130 32.39 -37.20 55.10
CA VAL A 130 33.81 -36.95 55.41
C VAL A 130 33.96 -35.80 56.40
N CYS A 131 33.20 -34.72 56.26
CA CYS A 131 33.15 -33.62 57.22
C CYS A 131 32.70 -34.10 58.61
N GLU A 132 31.68 -34.94 58.69
CA GLU A 132 31.18 -35.47 59.97
C GLU A 132 32.19 -36.41 60.63
N LYS A 133 32.94 -37.21 59.85
CA LYS A 133 34.06 -37.99 60.38
C LYS A 133 35.14 -37.09 60.96
N TYR A 134 35.58 -36.07 60.22
CA TYR A 134 36.56 -35.11 60.73
C TYR A 134 36.05 -34.33 61.95
N ARG A 135 34.74 -34.09 62.06
CA ARG A 135 34.14 -33.53 63.29
C ARG A 135 34.30 -34.50 64.47
N THR A 136 33.93 -35.77 64.31
CA THR A 136 34.12 -36.78 65.36
C THR A 136 35.59 -37.04 65.71
N ASP A 137 36.50 -36.96 64.72
CA ASP A 137 37.94 -37.09 64.93
C ASP A 137 38.46 -35.90 65.77
N ILE A 138 38.06 -34.67 65.42
CA ILE A 138 38.40 -33.44 66.16
C ILE A 138 37.84 -33.46 67.58
N ASP A 139 36.58 -33.88 67.78
CA ASP A 139 35.97 -34.00 69.10
C ASP A 139 36.68 -35.07 69.96
N SER A 140 37.09 -36.20 69.35
CA SER A 140 37.89 -37.22 70.04
C SER A 140 39.29 -36.72 70.41
N PHE A 141 39.92 -35.93 69.55
CA PHE A 141 41.23 -35.32 69.79
C PHE A 141 41.15 -34.24 70.87
N ALA A 142 40.09 -33.41 70.86
CA ALA A 142 39.82 -32.43 71.91
C ALA A 142 39.63 -33.11 73.28
N SER A 143 38.92 -34.25 73.32
CA SER A 143 38.77 -35.08 74.53
C SER A 143 40.10 -35.65 75.02
N GLN A 144 40.96 -36.14 74.12
CA GLN A 144 42.33 -36.57 74.47
C GLN A 144 43.19 -35.43 75.00
N VAL A 145 43.18 -34.26 74.35
CA VAL A 145 43.92 -33.07 74.80
C VAL A 145 43.42 -32.60 76.18
N HIS A 146 42.12 -32.62 76.43
CA HIS A 146 41.56 -32.26 77.74
C HIS A 146 41.95 -33.27 78.84
N THR A 147 42.01 -34.56 78.50
CA THR A 147 42.51 -35.61 79.39
C THR A 147 44.00 -35.42 79.71
N MET A 148 44.83 -35.15 78.69
CA MET A 148 46.27 -34.87 78.87
C MET A 148 46.53 -33.57 79.64
N ALA A 149 45.64 -32.58 79.55
CA ALA A 149 45.71 -31.38 80.38
C ALA A 149 45.44 -31.71 81.86
N ALA A 150 44.38 -32.48 82.15
CA ALA A 150 44.06 -32.91 83.51
C ALA A 150 45.15 -33.80 84.13
N ASP A 151 45.78 -34.69 83.36
CA ASP A 151 46.93 -35.48 83.80
C ASP A 151 48.16 -34.59 84.07
N ASN A 152 48.43 -33.57 83.24
CA ASN A 152 49.50 -32.59 83.49
C ASN A 152 49.25 -31.79 84.78
N ASP A 153 48.03 -31.30 84.99
CA ASP A 153 47.66 -30.57 86.21
C ASP A 153 47.81 -31.45 87.45
N ARG A 154 47.45 -32.75 87.37
CA ARG A 154 47.68 -33.71 88.45
C ARG A 154 49.17 -33.92 88.71
N LEU A 155 49.98 -34.12 87.65
CA LEU A 155 51.43 -34.29 87.77
C LEU A 155 52.13 -33.03 88.33
N GLN A 156 51.64 -31.83 88.03
CA GLN A 156 52.13 -30.60 88.65
C GLN A 156 51.77 -30.52 90.15
N GLN A 157 50.58 -30.96 90.55
CA GLN A 157 50.21 -31.06 91.97
C GLN A 157 51.06 -32.12 92.71
N GLU A 158 51.29 -33.29 92.10
CA GLU A 158 52.17 -34.34 92.63
C GLU A 158 53.62 -33.84 92.79
N LEU A 159 54.17 -33.14 91.78
CA LEU A 159 55.50 -32.54 91.81
C LEU A 159 55.62 -31.44 92.88
N THR A 160 54.60 -30.59 93.02
CA THR A 160 54.56 -29.54 94.04
C THR A 160 54.57 -30.15 95.45
N SER A 161 53.74 -31.18 95.69
CA SER A 161 53.73 -31.89 96.97
C SER A 161 55.02 -32.68 97.24
N ALA A 162 55.73 -33.12 96.19
CA ALA A 162 57.05 -33.74 96.33
C ALA A 162 58.12 -32.71 96.73
N LEU A 163 58.09 -31.51 96.14
CA LEU A 163 58.98 -30.40 96.50
C LEU A 163 58.76 -29.92 97.94
N GLU A 164 57.51 -29.78 98.40
CA GLU A 164 57.19 -29.45 99.79
C GLU A 164 57.79 -30.48 100.78
N LYS A 165 57.70 -31.77 100.46
CA LYS A 165 58.29 -32.85 101.27
C LYS A 165 59.82 -32.83 101.26
N LEU A 166 60.45 -32.49 100.13
CA LEU A 166 61.91 -32.37 100.02
C LEU A 166 62.45 -31.19 100.82
N ILE A 167 61.76 -30.04 100.76
CA ILE A 167 62.09 -28.85 101.56
C ILE A 167 62.04 -29.19 103.05
N LEU A 168 60.98 -29.89 103.51
CA LEU A 168 60.88 -30.38 104.90
C LEU A 168 61.96 -31.38 105.32
N GLN A 169 62.63 -32.07 104.39
CA GLN A 169 63.70 -33.03 104.69
C GLN A 169 65.09 -32.38 104.71
N SER A 170 65.30 -31.33 103.93
CA SER A 170 66.61 -30.65 103.82
C SER A 170 67.08 -29.92 105.09
N GLU A 171 66.20 -29.69 106.07
CA GLU A 171 66.54 -28.99 107.32
C GLU A 171 67.11 -29.91 108.44
N SER A 172 67.49 -31.17 108.16
CA SER A 172 67.98 -32.07 109.25
C SER A 172 69.10 -33.09 108.92
N LYS A 173 70.34 -32.80 109.38
CA LYS A 173 71.37 -33.69 110.03
C LYS A 173 72.84 -33.36 109.70
N SER A 174 73.79 -33.86 110.52
CA SER A 174 75.24 -33.63 110.39
C SER A 174 76.15 -34.72 111.02
N THR A 175 77.45 -34.73 110.62
CA THR A 175 78.70 -35.04 111.38
C THR A 175 79.17 -36.47 111.84
N THR A 176 80.40 -36.85 111.39
CA THR A 176 81.57 -37.54 112.08
C THR A 176 81.54 -39.03 112.54
N ASP A 177 82.65 -39.82 112.70
CA ASP A 177 84.08 -39.86 112.21
C ASP A 177 84.86 -41.17 112.64
N PHE A 178 86.13 -41.34 112.17
CA PHE A 178 87.34 -41.95 112.84
C PHE A 178 87.89 -43.38 112.45
N TYR A 179 89.18 -43.68 112.80
CA TYR A 179 90.08 -44.68 112.14
C TYR A 179 91.26 -45.28 113.00
N ALA A 180 92.02 -46.27 112.43
CA ALA A 180 93.47 -46.61 112.63
C ALA A 180 94.01 -47.33 113.92
N SER A 181 95.24 -47.91 114.02
CA SER A 181 96.15 -48.67 113.09
C SER A 181 97.50 -49.15 113.76
N SER A 182 98.18 -50.20 113.22
CA SER A 182 99.65 -50.53 113.33
C SER A 182 100.22 -51.11 114.67
N LYS A 183 101.46 -51.68 114.85
CA LYS A 183 102.64 -52.09 114.00
C LYS A 183 103.66 -53.00 114.78
N GLY A 184 104.68 -53.59 114.11
CA GLY A 184 105.92 -54.23 114.68
C GLY A 184 106.11 -55.73 114.34
N ALA A 185 107.20 -56.48 114.62
CA ALA A 185 108.63 -56.27 115.03
C ALA A 185 109.32 -57.70 115.12
N ASP A 186 110.63 -58.02 115.19
CA ASP A 186 111.96 -57.34 115.15
C ASP A 186 113.12 -58.39 114.85
N PRO A 187 114.41 -58.03 114.61
CA PRO A 187 115.42 -58.86 113.86
C PRO A 187 116.71 -59.39 114.61
N LEU A 188 117.57 -60.20 113.91
CA LEU A 188 119.07 -60.05 113.74
C LEU A 188 119.92 -61.35 113.51
N GLY A 189 119.52 -62.54 113.97
CA GLY A 189 120.12 -63.80 113.47
C GLY A 189 119.60 -64.09 112.07
N ASP A 190 118.33 -63.76 111.92
CA ASP A 190 117.59 -63.63 110.69
C ASP A 190 118.23 -62.61 109.75
N GLN A 191 118.98 -61.57 110.18
CA GLN A 191 119.34 -60.40 109.34
C GLN A 191 119.89 -60.67 107.92
N LEU A 192 120.48 -61.84 107.65
CA LEU A 192 120.93 -62.25 106.31
C LEU A 192 119.89 -63.11 105.56
N ALA A 193 119.09 -63.90 106.28
CA ALA A 193 117.86 -64.51 105.77
C ALA A 193 116.78 -63.45 105.53
N GLU A 194 116.47 -62.61 106.52
CA GLU A 194 115.69 -61.37 106.50
C GLU A 194 116.17 -60.39 105.43
N LEU A 195 117.47 -60.25 105.13
CA LEU A 195 117.90 -59.43 103.99
C LEU A 195 117.55 -60.07 102.64
N ASN A 196 117.63 -61.40 102.51
CA ASN A 196 117.17 -62.11 101.32
C ASN A 196 115.63 -62.11 101.24
N GLU A 197 114.93 -62.34 102.34
CA GLU A 197 113.47 -62.35 102.47
C GLU A 197 112.91 -60.94 102.29
N ARG A 198 113.62 -59.90 102.73
CA ARG A 198 113.33 -58.50 102.39
C ARG A 198 113.66 -58.18 100.94
N LEU A 199 114.62 -58.85 100.32
CA LEU A 199 114.90 -58.72 98.89
C LEU A 199 113.83 -59.45 98.06
N ASP A 200 113.36 -60.61 98.50
CA ASP A 200 112.21 -61.33 97.93
C ASP A 200 110.91 -60.55 98.14
N ILE A 201 110.69 -59.95 99.32
CA ILE A 201 109.59 -59.02 99.59
C ILE A 201 109.71 -57.80 98.68
N LEU A 202 110.88 -57.16 98.55
CA LEU A 202 111.09 -56.02 97.65
C LEU A 202 110.98 -56.39 96.16
N MET A 203 111.27 -57.64 95.78
CA MET A 203 110.98 -58.17 94.43
C MET A 203 109.49 -58.43 94.25
N SER A 204 108.78 -58.93 95.26
CA SER A 204 107.32 -59.09 95.23
C SER A 204 106.59 -57.76 95.25
N GLU A 205 107.13 -56.76 95.97
CA GLU A 205 106.62 -55.39 96.03
C GLU A 205 106.90 -54.66 94.71
N ASN A 206 108.10 -54.82 94.09
CA ASN A 206 108.32 -54.37 92.72
C ASN A 206 107.40 -55.08 91.73
N SER A 207 107.19 -56.39 91.85
CA SER A 207 106.29 -57.14 90.97
C SER A 207 104.85 -56.66 91.10
N LEU A 208 104.39 -56.42 92.33
CA LEU A 208 103.05 -55.90 92.63
C LEU A 208 102.89 -54.43 92.19
N LEU A 209 103.93 -53.61 92.33
CA LEU A 209 103.93 -52.22 91.85
C LEU A 209 103.97 -52.16 90.32
N VAL A 210 104.69 -53.08 89.65
CA VAL A 210 104.67 -53.21 88.17
C VAL A 210 103.32 -53.74 87.69
N GLU A 211 102.71 -54.70 88.40
CA GLU A 211 101.34 -55.18 88.13
C GLU A 211 100.31 -54.06 88.35
N GLN A 212 100.45 -53.28 89.43
CA GLN A 212 99.58 -52.14 89.72
C GLN A 212 99.75 -51.00 88.71
N VAL A 213 100.97 -50.69 88.27
CA VAL A 213 101.22 -49.72 87.20
C VAL A 213 100.62 -50.24 85.88
N SER A 214 100.83 -51.51 85.52
CA SER A 214 100.25 -52.11 84.32
C SER A 214 98.72 -52.15 84.35
N LEU A 215 98.12 -52.34 85.54
CA LEU A 215 96.67 -52.25 85.73
C LEU A 215 96.18 -50.80 85.56
N GLN A 216 96.87 -49.82 86.16
CA GLN A 216 96.54 -48.40 86.03
C GLN A 216 96.73 -47.89 84.59
N GLU A 217 97.75 -48.38 83.87
CA GLU A 217 97.93 -48.12 82.45
C GLU A 217 96.77 -48.71 81.64
N SER A 218 96.33 -49.95 81.92
CA SER A 218 95.14 -50.56 81.29
C SER A 218 93.84 -49.81 81.61
N GLU A 219 93.62 -49.39 82.86
CA GLU A 219 92.46 -48.59 83.27
C GLU A 219 92.46 -47.20 82.59
N LEU A 220 93.65 -46.59 82.42
CA LEU A 220 93.80 -45.33 81.71
C LEU A 220 93.63 -45.47 80.19
N GLU A 221 94.05 -46.58 79.59
CA GLU A 221 93.77 -46.90 78.18
C GLU A 221 92.28 -47.14 77.94
N GLU A 222 91.60 -47.88 78.83
CA GLU A 222 90.15 -48.11 78.76
C GLU A 222 89.37 -46.79 78.94
N CYS A 223 89.73 -45.95 79.93
CA CYS A 223 89.12 -44.63 80.11
C CYS A 223 89.37 -43.69 78.91
N GLN A 224 90.56 -43.73 78.30
CA GLN A 224 90.85 -42.94 77.09
C GLN A 224 90.03 -43.42 75.89
N LYS A 225 89.87 -44.73 75.74
CA LYS A 225 89.04 -45.35 74.70
C LYS A 225 87.57 -44.98 74.88
N ASP A 226 87.04 -45.04 76.10
CA ASP A 226 85.66 -44.62 76.41
C ASP A 226 85.43 -43.13 76.11
N ILE A 227 86.38 -42.25 76.45
CA ILE A 227 86.31 -40.83 76.09
C ILE A 227 86.28 -40.66 74.57
N GLN A 228 87.16 -41.35 73.82
CA GLN A 228 87.18 -41.30 72.36
C GLN A 228 85.88 -41.85 71.73
N GLU A 229 85.30 -42.93 72.27
CA GLU A 229 84.01 -43.45 71.79
C GLU A 229 82.87 -42.45 72.06
N ARG A 230 82.86 -41.77 73.21
CA ARG A 230 81.88 -40.72 73.51
C ARG A 230 82.05 -39.48 72.65
N ASP A 231 83.28 -39.04 72.39
CA ASP A 231 83.54 -37.89 71.50
C ASP A 231 83.14 -38.21 70.05
N ASN A 232 83.39 -39.44 69.57
CA ASN A 232 82.91 -39.90 68.26
C ASN A 232 81.37 -39.97 68.19
N GLN A 233 80.70 -40.40 69.27
CA GLN A 233 79.23 -40.37 69.37
C GLN A 233 78.70 -38.93 69.35
N LEU A 234 79.31 -38.01 70.11
CA LEU A 234 78.93 -36.59 70.14
C LEU A 234 79.16 -35.90 68.78
N LEU A 235 80.26 -36.21 68.09
CA LEU A 235 80.54 -35.72 66.74
C LEU A 235 79.48 -36.23 65.75
N THR A 236 79.10 -37.51 65.83
CA THR A 236 78.04 -38.12 65.00
C THR A 236 76.68 -37.48 65.29
N MET A 237 76.32 -37.27 66.57
CA MET A 237 75.09 -36.56 66.94
C MET A 237 75.09 -35.12 66.44
N SER A 238 76.21 -34.41 66.52
CA SER A 238 76.37 -33.05 65.98
C SER A 238 76.17 -33.00 64.47
N GLN A 239 76.75 -33.96 63.73
CA GLN A 239 76.52 -34.09 62.28
C GLN A 239 75.04 -34.35 61.97
N ASN A 240 74.39 -35.26 62.70
CA ASN A 240 72.97 -35.57 62.53
C ASN A 240 72.06 -34.36 62.84
N PHE A 241 72.35 -33.59 63.89
CA PHE A 241 71.62 -32.35 64.22
C PHE A 241 71.79 -31.27 63.13
N ASN A 242 72.98 -31.14 62.55
CA ASN A 242 73.21 -30.22 61.43
C ASN A 242 72.45 -30.67 60.17
N GLN A 243 72.49 -31.96 59.82
CA GLN A 243 71.71 -32.51 58.69
C GLN A 243 70.19 -32.31 58.89
N ALA A 244 69.67 -32.61 60.08
CA ALA A 244 68.27 -32.38 60.42
C ALA A 244 67.89 -30.89 60.34
N SER A 245 68.79 -29.98 60.75
CA SER A 245 68.58 -28.54 60.66
C SER A 245 68.52 -28.04 59.20
N VAL A 246 69.36 -28.58 58.31
CA VAL A 246 69.31 -28.30 56.86
C VAL A 246 67.99 -28.82 56.27
N ALA A 247 67.62 -30.08 56.53
CA ALA A 247 66.37 -30.65 56.04
C ALA A 247 65.12 -29.88 56.53
N ILE A 248 65.12 -29.40 57.78
CA ILE A 248 64.05 -28.52 58.31
C ILE A 248 64.00 -27.17 57.58
N GLN A 249 65.15 -26.63 57.16
CA GLN A 249 65.21 -25.39 56.41
C GLN A 249 64.71 -25.57 54.96
N GLU A 250 65.11 -26.65 54.28
CA GLU A 250 64.61 -27.02 52.95
C GLU A 250 63.09 -27.26 52.95
N LEU A 251 62.58 -27.93 54.00
CA LEU A 251 61.13 -28.12 54.21
C LEU A 251 60.40 -26.78 54.44
N ARG A 252 61.01 -25.80 55.12
CA ARG A 252 60.41 -24.47 55.28
C ARG A 252 60.36 -23.69 53.96
N GLU A 253 61.44 -23.74 53.18
CA GLU A 253 61.55 -23.03 51.90
C GLU A 253 60.60 -23.61 50.85
N THR A 254 60.50 -24.94 50.76
CA THR A 254 59.49 -25.62 49.93
C THR A 254 58.06 -25.33 50.40
N CYS A 255 57.79 -25.28 51.71
CA CYS A 255 56.48 -24.86 52.23
C CYS A 255 56.13 -23.41 51.86
N GLU A 256 57.07 -22.46 51.88
CA GLU A 256 56.81 -21.09 51.40
C GLU A 256 56.62 -21.02 49.88
N HIS A 257 57.38 -21.81 49.09
CA HIS A 257 57.16 -21.92 47.64
C HIS A 257 55.73 -22.39 47.33
N LEU A 258 55.27 -23.46 48.01
CA LEU A 258 53.92 -23.99 47.85
C LEU A 258 52.82 -23.02 48.31
N LYS A 259 53.05 -22.22 49.37
CA LYS A 259 52.13 -21.13 49.74
C LYS A 259 52.04 -20.04 48.67
N ASN A 260 53.15 -19.70 48.02
CA ASN A 260 53.19 -18.66 47.00
C ASN A 260 52.56 -19.13 45.68
N ASP A 261 52.77 -20.39 45.29
CA ASP A 261 52.03 -20.98 44.16
C ASP A 261 50.55 -21.14 44.44
N LYS A 262 50.16 -21.54 45.67
CA LYS A 262 48.74 -21.56 46.09
C LYS A 262 48.10 -20.17 45.90
N LYS A 263 48.71 -19.10 46.44
CA LYS A 263 48.22 -17.72 46.27
C LYS A 263 48.12 -17.32 44.79
N ARG A 264 49.10 -17.73 43.96
CA ARG A 264 49.11 -17.46 42.52
C ARG A 264 47.94 -18.14 41.80
N CYS A 265 47.67 -19.40 42.14
CA CYS A 265 46.51 -20.14 41.62
C CYS A 265 45.18 -19.55 42.12
N GLU A 266 45.08 -19.15 43.39
CA GLU A 266 43.89 -18.48 43.93
C GLU A 266 43.59 -17.17 43.19
N VAL A 267 44.61 -16.34 42.91
CA VAL A 267 44.47 -15.12 42.10
C VAL A 267 44.05 -15.43 40.66
N GLN A 268 44.59 -16.49 40.04
CA GLN A 268 44.15 -16.91 38.69
C GLN A 268 42.70 -17.39 38.68
N ILE A 269 42.27 -18.15 39.69
CA ILE A 269 40.87 -18.61 39.82
C ILE A 269 39.93 -17.39 39.97
N GLN A 270 40.30 -16.39 40.77
CA GLN A 270 39.54 -15.14 40.89
C GLN A 270 39.46 -14.36 39.57
N GLN A 271 40.56 -14.30 38.80
CA GLN A 271 40.57 -13.67 37.47
C GLN A 271 39.67 -14.41 36.47
N PHE A 272 39.70 -15.75 36.46
CA PHE A 272 38.79 -16.54 35.62
C PHE A 272 37.33 -16.38 36.05
N ALA A 273 37.02 -16.40 37.34
CA ALA A 273 35.66 -16.17 37.85
C ALA A 273 35.11 -14.79 37.44
N GLY A 274 35.93 -13.73 37.56
CA GLY A 274 35.56 -12.39 37.08
C GLY A 274 35.34 -12.32 35.57
N THR A 275 36.14 -13.04 34.80
CA THR A 275 35.99 -13.14 33.34
C THR A 275 34.73 -13.90 32.93
N ILE A 276 34.40 -15.00 33.64
CA ILE A 276 33.17 -15.78 33.43
C ILE A 276 31.94 -14.90 33.71
N ALA A 277 31.88 -14.24 34.87
CA ALA A 277 30.78 -13.34 35.20
C ALA A 277 30.61 -12.19 34.17
N GLN A 278 31.71 -11.65 33.63
CA GLN A 278 31.66 -10.65 32.56
C GLN A 278 31.11 -11.22 31.25
N LEU A 279 31.48 -12.45 30.88
CA LEU A 279 30.98 -13.13 29.68
C LEU A 279 29.50 -13.53 29.83
N GLU A 280 29.06 -13.91 31.04
CA GLU A 280 27.65 -14.20 31.34
C GLU A 280 26.78 -12.94 31.24
N ALA A 281 27.23 -11.82 31.81
CA ALA A 281 26.57 -10.52 31.63
C ALA A 281 26.54 -10.09 30.14
N GLN A 282 27.59 -10.34 29.36
CA GLN A 282 27.57 -10.08 27.91
C GLN A 282 26.57 -10.99 27.16
N LYS A 283 26.51 -12.28 27.52
CA LYS A 283 25.55 -13.25 26.98
C LYS A 283 24.11 -12.85 27.27
N GLU A 284 23.81 -12.37 28.47
CA GLU A 284 22.49 -11.85 28.85
C GLU A 284 22.11 -10.60 28.03
N ASN A 285 23.02 -9.61 27.93
CA ASN A 285 22.81 -8.42 27.10
C ASN A 285 22.59 -8.76 25.61
N ILE A 286 23.29 -9.76 25.08
CA ILE A 286 23.08 -10.27 23.71
C ILE A 286 21.72 -10.99 23.59
N GLY A 287 21.28 -11.73 24.61
CA GLY A 287 19.95 -12.32 24.69
C GLY A 287 18.84 -11.27 24.60
N LEU A 288 18.90 -10.25 25.46
CA LEU A 288 17.96 -9.11 25.45
C LEU A 288 17.97 -8.36 24.11
N ALA A 289 19.14 -8.22 23.46
CA ALA A 289 19.24 -7.63 22.13
C ALA A 289 18.56 -8.52 21.06
N ILE A 290 18.72 -9.85 21.12
CA ILE A 290 18.07 -10.81 20.21
C ILE A 290 16.54 -10.77 20.40
N GLU A 291 16.03 -10.70 21.63
CA GLU A 291 14.60 -10.60 21.90
C GLU A 291 13.99 -9.29 21.41
N ASN A 292 14.68 -8.16 21.62
CA ASN A 292 14.27 -6.87 21.04
C ASN A 292 14.28 -6.91 19.50
N HIS A 293 15.27 -7.56 18.87
CA HIS A 293 15.30 -7.73 17.42
C HIS A 293 14.14 -8.62 16.93
N LYS A 294 13.83 -9.74 17.60
CA LYS A 294 12.65 -10.59 17.28
C LYS A 294 11.33 -9.83 17.43
N ALA A 295 11.18 -9.06 18.50
CA ALA A 295 9.98 -8.26 18.74
C ALA A 295 9.79 -7.17 17.66
N ASN A 296 10.88 -6.59 17.15
CA ASN A 296 10.82 -5.64 16.05
C ASN A 296 10.60 -6.33 14.69
N GLU A 297 11.19 -7.51 14.45
CA GLU A 297 10.89 -8.34 13.26
C GLU A 297 9.40 -8.68 13.17
N ALA A 298 8.76 -9.06 14.29
CA ALA A 298 7.33 -9.32 14.35
C ALA A 298 6.48 -8.07 14.04
N LYS A 299 6.87 -6.89 14.55
CA LYS A 299 6.20 -5.61 14.21
C LYS A 299 6.33 -5.28 12.72
N TYR A 300 7.53 -5.44 12.15
CA TYR A 300 7.75 -5.15 10.72
C TYR A 300 7.02 -6.14 9.81
N LYS A 301 6.94 -7.43 10.17
CA LYS A 301 6.09 -8.41 9.48
C LYS A 301 4.62 -7.99 9.46
N LYS A 302 4.06 -7.61 10.62
CA LYS A 302 2.68 -7.11 10.68
C LYS A 302 2.47 -5.84 9.84
N GLN A 303 3.43 -4.91 9.84
CA GLN A 303 3.36 -3.72 8.98
C GLN A 303 3.41 -4.08 7.49
N ILE A 304 4.19 -5.07 7.08
CA ILE A 304 4.22 -5.57 5.70
C ILE A 304 2.85 -6.16 5.32
N GLU A 305 2.25 -6.99 6.18
CA GLU A 305 0.90 -7.54 5.99
C GLU A 305 -0.16 -6.43 5.86
N GLU A 306 -0.11 -5.40 6.69
CA GLU A 306 -0.98 -4.20 6.62
C GLU A 306 -0.77 -3.42 5.30
N TYR A 307 0.47 -3.29 4.82
CA TYR A 307 0.77 -2.67 3.52
C TYR A 307 0.33 -3.54 2.33
N GLU A 308 0.43 -4.86 2.42
CA GLU A 308 -0.07 -5.78 1.37
C GLU A 308 -1.60 -5.74 1.26
N ILE A 309 -2.31 -5.72 2.40
CA ILE A 309 -3.78 -5.60 2.45
C ILE A 309 -4.25 -4.26 1.86
N THR A 310 -3.57 -3.16 2.20
CA THR A 310 -3.92 -1.84 1.63
C THR A 310 -3.58 -1.74 0.14
N LEU A 311 -2.43 -2.28 -0.32
CA LEU A 311 -2.10 -2.38 -1.74
C LEU A 311 -3.11 -3.24 -2.53
N ALA A 312 -3.53 -4.38 -1.98
CA ALA A 312 -4.55 -5.24 -2.60
C ALA A 312 -5.91 -4.52 -2.70
N THR A 313 -6.27 -3.72 -1.69
CA THR A 313 -7.49 -2.91 -1.68
C THR A 313 -7.43 -1.77 -2.70
N ILE A 314 -6.28 -1.10 -2.82
CA ILE A 314 -6.03 -0.06 -3.82
C ILE A 314 -6.09 -0.63 -5.25
N LYS A 315 -5.46 -1.79 -5.49
CA LYS A 315 -5.52 -2.49 -6.79
C LYS A 315 -6.97 -2.82 -7.18
N ARG A 316 -7.73 -3.46 -6.28
CA ARG A 316 -9.15 -3.78 -6.50
C ARG A 316 -10.00 -2.54 -6.79
N GLY A 317 -9.75 -1.44 -6.08
CA GLY A 317 -10.42 -0.15 -6.33
C GLY A 317 -10.03 0.50 -7.65
N ALA A 318 -8.78 0.32 -8.11
CA ALA A 318 -8.32 0.79 -9.42
C ALA A 318 -8.92 -0.05 -10.56
N GLU A 319 -8.97 -1.38 -10.40
CA GLU A 319 -9.62 -2.30 -11.34
C GLU A 319 -11.11 -1.96 -11.51
N GLN A 320 -11.86 -1.77 -10.42
CA GLN A 320 -13.26 -1.35 -10.47
C GLN A 320 -13.46 0.00 -11.17
N LYS A 321 -12.59 0.99 -10.90
CA LYS A 321 -12.61 2.29 -11.61
C LYS A 321 -12.31 2.12 -13.10
N GLN A 322 -11.35 1.29 -13.46
CA GLN A 322 -11.01 0.99 -14.85
C GLN A 322 -12.18 0.31 -15.58
N THR A 323 -12.83 -0.69 -14.97
CA THR A 323 -14.03 -1.33 -15.54
C THR A 323 -15.16 -0.32 -15.75
N LEU A 324 -15.37 0.61 -14.81
CA LEU A 324 -16.38 1.67 -14.95
C LEU A 324 -16.04 2.65 -16.10
N VAL A 325 -14.77 3.03 -16.25
CA VAL A 325 -14.29 3.89 -17.34
C VAL A 325 -14.44 3.18 -18.69
N THR A 326 -14.02 1.91 -18.80
CA THR A 326 -14.19 1.09 -20.01
C THR A 326 -15.67 0.96 -20.39
N LYS A 327 -16.58 0.70 -19.44
CA LYS A 327 -18.02 0.63 -19.69
C LYS A 327 -18.61 1.96 -20.15
N ARG A 328 -18.17 3.09 -19.58
CA ARG A 328 -18.55 4.44 -20.03
C ARG A 328 -18.04 4.72 -21.44
N TYR A 329 -16.80 4.35 -21.75
CA TYR A 329 -16.21 4.52 -23.08
C TYR A 329 -16.96 3.68 -24.14
N GLN A 330 -17.28 2.42 -23.83
CA GLN A 330 -18.10 1.55 -24.70
C GLN A 330 -19.46 2.18 -25.01
N GLY A 331 -20.19 2.67 -24.01
CA GLY A 331 -21.47 3.36 -24.22
C GLY A 331 -21.36 4.67 -25.01
N VAL A 332 -20.24 5.40 -24.92
CA VAL A 332 -19.96 6.56 -25.78
C VAL A 332 -19.69 6.12 -27.23
N CYS A 333 -18.93 5.04 -27.44
CA CYS A 333 -18.70 4.48 -28.78
C CYS A 333 -19.99 3.94 -29.41
N GLU A 334 -20.86 3.30 -28.64
CA GLU A 334 -22.18 2.84 -29.09
C GLU A 334 -23.04 4.02 -29.54
N ARG A 335 -23.21 5.03 -28.67
CA ARG A 335 -23.95 6.25 -29.00
C ARG A 335 -23.35 7.05 -30.17
N LEU A 336 -22.03 6.99 -30.37
CA LEU A 336 -21.37 7.59 -31.53
C LEU A 336 -21.76 6.84 -32.82
N ARG A 337 -21.78 5.50 -32.82
CA ARG A 337 -22.28 4.71 -33.97
C ARG A 337 -23.76 4.99 -34.26
N GLU A 338 -24.59 5.11 -33.23
CA GLU A 338 -26.01 5.48 -33.37
C GLU A 338 -26.15 6.85 -34.05
N LEU A 339 -25.39 7.86 -33.58
CA LEU A 339 -25.41 9.20 -34.15
C LEU A 339 -24.85 9.26 -35.58
N THR A 340 -23.80 8.49 -35.90
CA THR A 340 -23.30 8.36 -37.28
C THR A 340 -24.35 7.69 -38.17
N SER A 341 -24.97 6.59 -37.74
CA SER A 341 -26.01 5.93 -38.54
C SER A 341 -27.27 6.79 -38.71
N ALA A 342 -27.60 7.64 -37.73
CA ALA A 342 -28.66 8.63 -37.84
C ALA A 342 -28.30 9.78 -38.80
N LEU A 343 -27.03 10.20 -38.84
CA LEU A 343 -26.51 11.18 -39.80
C LEU A 343 -26.53 10.62 -41.22
N ASP A 344 -25.99 9.41 -41.45
CA ASP A 344 -26.05 8.70 -42.74
C ASP A 344 -27.50 8.58 -43.25
N SER A 345 -28.45 8.33 -42.34
CA SER A 345 -29.88 8.27 -42.68
C SER A 345 -30.50 9.64 -42.95
N LYS A 346 -29.91 10.74 -42.49
CA LYS A 346 -30.36 12.11 -42.75
C LYS A 346 -29.77 12.65 -44.03
N ASP A 347 -28.51 12.35 -44.33
CA ASP A 347 -27.87 12.73 -45.60
C ASP A 347 -28.59 12.07 -46.78
N ARG A 348 -28.91 10.76 -46.69
CA ARG A 348 -29.77 10.09 -47.69
C ARG A 348 -31.15 10.72 -47.86
N GLN A 349 -31.76 11.21 -46.78
CA GLN A 349 -33.04 11.94 -46.87
C GLN A 349 -32.85 13.29 -47.55
N VAL A 350 -31.75 14.00 -47.30
CA VAL A 350 -31.40 15.25 -47.99
C VAL A 350 -31.18 15.00 -49.49
N ASP A 351 -30.50 13.92 -49.87
CA ASP A 351 -30.31 13.53 -51.28
C ASP A 351 -31.66 13.21 -51.96
N GLU A 352 -32.55 12.45 -51.31
CA GLU A 352 -33.91 12.22 -51.80
C GLU A 352 -34.70 13.54 -52.00
N TRP A 353 -34.61 14.48 -51.05
CA TRP A 353 -35.29 15.77 -51.16
C TRP A 353 -34.68 16.66 -52.25
N GLN A 354 -33.36 16.62 -52.44
CA GLN A 354 -32.70 17.30 -53.57
C GLN A 354 -33.14 16.73 -54.92
N GLU A 355 -33.23 15.40 -55.05
CA GLU A 355 -33.65 14.78 -56.31
C GLU A 355 -35.13 15.04 -56.62
N ARG A 356 -36.01 14.98 -55.60
CA ARG A 356 -37.42 15.43 -55.73
C ARG A 356 -37.50 16.90 -56.15
N HIS A 357 -36.65 17.77 -55.61
CA HIS A 357 -36.59 19.18 -56.01
C HIS A 357 -36.09 19.37 -57.45
N ARG A 358 -35.08 18.61 -57.90
CA ARG A 358 -34.61 18.62 -59.30
C ARG A 358 -35.72 18.18 -60.26
N ALA A 359 -36.41 17.08 -59.95
CA ALA A 359 -37.55 16.59 -60.71
C ALA A 359 -38.65 17.65 -60.81
N ALA A 360 -39.14 18.17 -59.67
CA ALA A 360 -40.20 19.18 -59.64
C ALA A 360 -39.79 20.50 -60.35
N SER A 361 -38.51 20.89 -60.31
CA SER A 361 -38.01 22.03 -61.09
C SER A 361 -38.05 21.75 -62.59
N SER A 362 -37.67 20.54 -63.02
CA SER A 362 -37.74 20.16 -64.45
C SER A 362 -39.17 20.05 -64.97
N GLU A 363 -40.11 19.55 -64.15
CA GLU A 363 -41.55 19.56 -64.46
C GLU A 363 -42.09 20.99 -64.55
N LEU A 364 -41.69 21.88 -63.63
CA LEU A 364 -42.06 23.29 -63.66
C LEU A 364 -41.52 24.00 -64.92
N ASP A 365 -40.29 23.72 -65.33
CA ASP A 365 -39.67 24.32 -66.52
C ASP A 365 -40.26 23.75 -67.83
N LEU A 366 -40.67 22.47 -67.86
CA LEU A 366 -41.50 21.91 -68.93
C LEU A 366 -42.85 22.63 -69.02
N VAL A 367 -43.58 22.77 -67.90
CA VAL A 367 -44.88 23.46 -67.86
C VAL A 367 -44.76 24.94 -68.24
N LYS A 368 -43.66 25.63 -67.90
CA LYS A 368 -43.37 26.98 -68.43
C LYS A 368 -43.24 26.96 -69.95
N HIS A 369 -42.49 26.00 -70.50
CA HIS A 369 -42.28 25.91 -71.94
C HIS A 369 -43.58 25.59 -72.71
N ASP A 370 -44.42 24.71 -72.17
CA ASP A 370 -45.75 24.41 -72.72
C ASP A 370 -46.67 25.64 -72.64
N CYS A 371 -46.65 26.38 -71.52
CA CYS A 371 -47.38 27.66 -71.40
C CYS A 371 -46.87 28.71 -72.39
N GLU A 372 -45.56 28.86 -72.59
CA GLU A 372 -44.99 29.73 -73.63
C GLU A 372 -45.40 29.29 -75.04
N GLY A 373 -45.42 27.98 -75.29
CA GLY A 373 -45.90 27.40 -76.55
C GLY A 373 -47.36 27.72 -76.80
N MET A 374 -48.21 27.55 -75.78
CA MET A 374 -49.63 27.89 -75.83
C MET A 374 -49.86 29.40 -76.01
N VAL A 375 -49.06 30.27 -75.37
CA VAL A 375 -49.11 31.73 -75.60
C VAL A 375 -48.72 32.07 -77.04
N LYS A 376 -47.71 31.43 -77.63
CA LYS A 376 -47.35 31.60 -79.05
C LYS A 376 -48.47 31.12 -79.98
N VAL A 377 -49.18 30.05 -79.64
CA VAL A 377 -50.38 29.60 -80.37
C VAL A 377 -51.54 30.60 -80.22
N MET A 378 -51.79 31.12 -79.02
CA MET A 378 -52.80 32.15 -78.78
C MET A 378 -52.51 33.43 -79.58
N GLN A 379 -51.27 33.92 -79.58
CA GLN A 379 -50.84 35.07 -80.40
C GLN A 379 -51.01 34.81 -81.90
N SER A 380 -50.79 33.57 -82.37
CA SER A 380 -51.05 33.18 -83.75
C SER A 380 -52.55 33.18 -84.08
N MET A 381 -53.40 32.68 -83.19
CA MET A 381 -54.86 32.71 -83.34
C MET A 381 -55.43 34.13 -83.23
N GLU A 382 -54.92 34.95 -82.32
CA GLU A 382 -55.25 36.38 -82.19
C GLU A 382 -54.88 37.14 -83.47
N LYS A 383 -53.70 36.89 -84.04
CA LYS A 383 -53.32 37.42 -85.35
C LYS A 383 -54.28 36.96 -86.46
N GLN A 384 -54.68 35.69 -86.48
CA GLN A 384 -55.66 35.20 -87.46
C GLN A 384 -57.04 35.86 -87.27
N LEU A 385 -57.52 36.04 -86.04
CA LEU A 385 -58.77 36.74 -85.73
C LEU A 385 -58.70 38.21 -86.19
N ASN A 386 -57.58 38.90 -85.94
CA ASN A 386 -57.35 40.26 -86.44
C ASN A 386 -57.29 40.30 -87.99
N GLU A 387 -56.71 39.30 -88.64
CA GLU A 387 -56.74 39.16 -90.11
C GLU A 387 -58.15 38.86 -90.65
N TYR A 388 -59.01 38.17 -89.89
CA TYR A 388 -60.43 37.98 -90.26
C TYR A 388 -61.25 39.25 -90.05
N ALA A 389 -61.09 39.94 -88.91
CA ALA A 389 -61.75 41.21 -88.62
C ALA A 389 -61.41 42.28 -89.67
N ALA A 390 -60.14 42.42 -90.04
CA ALA A 390 -59.72 43.34 -91.10
C ALA A 390 -60.28 42.97 -92.49
N ARG A 391 -60.56 41.68 -92.76
CA ARG A 391 -61.27 41.25 -93.98
C ARG A 391 -62.76 41.57 -93.91
N GLU A 392 -63.38 41.43 -92.73
CA GLU A 392 -64.78 41.78 -92.50
C GLU A 392 -65.02 43.28 -92.63
N GLU A 393 -64.13 44.12 -92.07
CA GLU A 393 -64.14 45.57 -92.29
C GLU A 393 -63.98 45.94 -93.78
N ALA A 394 -63.05 45.30 -94.50
CA ALA A 394 -62.86 45.53 -95.92
C ALA A 394 -64.06 45.09 -96.78
N VAL A 395 -64.77 44.04 -96.39
CA VAL A 395 -66.04 43.64 -97.02
C VAL A 395 -67.15 44.65 -96.71
N ALA A 396 -67.29 45.08 -95.46
CA ALA A 396 -68.29 46.08 -95.07
C ALA A 396 -68.05 47.45 -95.75
N GLU A 397 -66.80 47.84 -95.98
CA GLU A 397 -66.46 49.05 -96.73
C GLU A 397 -66.71 48.88 -98.25
N LEU A 398 -66.46 47.68 -98.81
CA LEU A 398 -66.87 47.36 -100.17
C LEU A 398 -68.40 47.43 -100.33
N GLU A 399 -69.16 46.86 -99.38
CA GLU A 399 -70.62 46.92 -99.37
C GLU A 399 -71.13 48.37 -99.36
N ARG A 400 -70.67 49.21 -98.42
CA ARG A 400 -70.96 50.66 -98.42
C ARG A 400 -70.66 51.29 -99.78
N SER A 401 -69.47 51.03 -100.33
CA SER A 401 -69.06 51.58 -101.63
C SER A 401 -69.90 51.09 -102.82
N THR A 402 -70.54 49.92 -102.74
CA THR A 402 -71.53 49.48 -103.75
C THR A 402 -72.90 50.09 -103.52
N LEU A 403 -73.29 50.32 -102.26
CA LEU A 403 -74.56 50.92 -101.87
C LEU A 403 -74.60 52.42 -102.27
N ASP A 404 -73.51 53.16 -102.04
CA ASP A 404 -73.35 54.56 -102.48
C ASP A 404 -73.43 54.67 -104.01
N LYS A 405 -72.79 53.75 -104.74
CA LYS A 405 -72.87 53.69 -106.22
C LYS A 405 -74.29 53.39 -106.71
N ALA A 406 -75.02 52.52 -106.01
CA ALA A 406 -76.43 52.25 -106.32
C ALA A 406 -77.33 53.47 -106.06
N GLN A 407 -77.11 54.20 -104.96
CA GLN A 407 -77.82 55.45 -104.68
C GLN A 407 -77.50 56.53 -105.74
N ALA A 408 -76.23 56.68 -106.14
CA ALA A 408 -75.84 57.59 -107.22
C ALA A 408 -76.54 57.25 -108.55
N ALA A 409 -76.59 55.97 -108.94
CA ALA A 409 -77.31 55.53 -110.14
C ALA A 409 -78.83 55.77 -110.06
N MET A 410 -79.44 55.65 -108.88
CA MET A 410 -80.84 56.03 -108.66
C MET A 410 -81.06 57.55 -108.83
N LEU A 411 -80.15 58.38 -108.32
CA LEU A 411 -80.20 59.84 -108.50
C LEU A 411 -80.02 60.24 -109.96
N GLU A 412 -79.15 59.59 -110.72
CA GLU A 412 -79.02 59.82 -112.17
C GLU A 412 -80.29 59.43 -112.94
N ARG A 413 -80.90 58.29 -112.61
CA ARG A 413 -82.20 57.87 -113.18
C ARG A 413 -83.28 58.93 -112.92
N ASP A 414 -83.36 59.43 -111.70
CA ASP A 414 -84.42 60.38 -111.32
C ASP A 414 -84.18 61.77 -111.91
N GLN A 415 -82.91 62.17 -112.10
CA GLN A 415 -82.57 63.34 -112.93
C GLN A 415 -82.95 63.15 -114.41
N ALA A 416 -82.81 61.94 -114.98
CA ALA A 416 -83.23 61.65 -116.34
C ALA A 416 -84.77 61.73 -116.49
N ILE A 417 -85.52 61.18 -115.54
CA ILE A 417 -86.99 61.28 -115.48
C ILE A 417 -87.45 62.75 -115.34
N ALA A 418 -86.74 63.55 -114.53
CA ALA A 418 -87.01 64.99 -114.41
C ALA A 418 -86.80 65.74 -115.74
N LYS A 419 -85.69 65.46 -116.45
CA LYS A 419 -85.41 66.02 -117.79
C LYS A 419 -86.45 65.59 -118.82
N GLU A 420 -86.85 64.31 -118.83
CA GLU A 420 -87.92 63.82 -119.72
C GLU A 420 -89.25 64.56 -119.45
N THR A 421 -89.60 64.72 -118.18
CA THR A 421 -90.80 65.44 -117.74
C THR A 421 -90.76 66.92 -118.15
N GLN A 422 -89.58 67.55 -118.15
CA GLN A 422 -89.39 68.92 -118.66
C GLN A 422 -89.61 68.99 -120.18
N CYS A 423 -89.02 68.06 -120.96
CA CYS A 423 -89.22 67.98 -122.40
C CYS A 423 -90.69 67.77 -122.78
N ARG A 424 -91.43 66.91 -122.05
CA ARG A 424 -92.87 66.70 -122.25
C ARG A 424 -93.69 68.00 -122.07
N ARG A 425 -93.32 68.87 -121.11
CA ARG A 425 -93.99 70.17 -120.91
C ARG A 425 -93.72 71.15 -122.06
N GLU A 426 -92.50 71.19 -122.57
CA GLU A 426 -92.16 72.09 -123.68
C GLU A 426 -92.85 71.68 -124.99
N ILE A 427 -92.99 70.37 -125.24
CA ILE A 427 -93.81 69.83 -126.34
C ILE A 427 -95.27 70.27 -126.22
N ALA A 428 -95.87 70.18 -125.02
CA ALA A 428 -97.24 70.66 -124.78
C ALA A 428 -97.39 72.17 -125.03
N ARG A 429 -96.40 72.97 -124.62
CA ARG A 429 -96.37 74.43 -124.84
C ARG A 429 -96.36 74.78 -126.33
N LEU A 430 -95.56 74.06 -127.14
CA LEU A 430 -95.46 74.25 -128.58
C LEU A 430 -96.71 73.78 -129.36
N LEU A 431 -97.45 72.79 -128.83
CA LEU A 431 -98.73 72.36 -129.41
C LEU A 431 -99.83 73.40 -129.18
N GLU A 432 -99.96 73.94 -127.97
CA GLU A 432 -100.96 74.98 -127.69
C GLU A 432 -100.68 76.28 -128.46
N GLN A 433 -99.40 76.64 -128.64
CA GLN A 433 -99.01 77.79 -129.46
C GLN A 433 -99.45 77.65 -130.94
N LYS A 434 -99.51 76.42 -131.48
CA LYS A 434 -100.10 76.16 -132.82
C LYS A 434 -101.63 76.21 -132.81
N ARG A 435 -102.29 75.85 -131.71
CA ARG A 435 -103.75 75.90 -131.58
C ARG A 435 -104.28 77.33 -131.58
N VAL A 436 -103.58 78.26 -130.93
CA VAL A 436 -103.94 79.69 -130.91
C VAL A 436 -103.83 80.30 -132.31
N ALA A 437 -102.72 80.09 -133.02
CA ALA A 437 -102.50 80.63 -134.37
C ALA A 437 -103.55 80.19 -135.41
N ALA A 438 -104.14 79.00 -135.25
CA ALA A 438 -105.23 78.52 -136.10
C ALA A 438 -106.59 79.22 -135.82
N SER A 439 -106.79 79.72 -134.60
CA SER A 439 -108.01 80.44 -134.19
C SER A 439 -108.07 81.86 -134.77
N GLU A 440 -106.91 82.51 -134.90
CA GLU A 440 -106.80 83.90 -135.35
C GLU A 440 -106.99 84.04 -136.87
N TYR A 441 -106.56 83.05 -137.65
CA TYR A 441 -106.76 83.02 -139.11
C TYR A 441 -108.23 82.89 -139.54
N LEU A 442 -109.09 82.31 -138.70
CA LEU A 442 -110.51 82.09 -139.01
C LEU A 442 -111.39 83.33 -138.74
N LYS A 443 -111.04 84.13 -137.73
CA LYS A 443 -111.78 85.37 -137.41
C LYS A 443 -111.60 86.45 -138.47
N ALA A 444 -110.45 86.50 -139.14
CA ALA A 444 -110.16 87.50 -140.16
C ALA A 444 -111.00 87.36 -141.44
N THR A 445 -111.71 86.25 -141.63
CA THR A 445 -112.53 85.98 -142.85
C THR A 445 -114.02 86.26 -142.71
N ASP A 446 -114.60 86.23 -141.50
CA ASP A 446 -116.05 86.41 -141.32
C ASP A 446 -116.49 87.89 -141.31
N GLU A 447 -115.66 88.81 -140.80
CA GLU A 447 -116.01 90.23 -140.65
C GLU A 447 -116.18 90.99 -142.00
N ALA A 448 -115.72 90.40 -143.11
CA ALA A 448 -115.86 90.94 -144.45
C ALA A 448 -117.29 90.79 -145.04
N VAL A 449 -118.11 89.86 -144.52
CA VAL A 449 -119.36 89.43 -145.19
C VAL A 449 -120.61 90.17 -144.70
N GLU A 450 -120.72 90.43 -143.39
CA GLU A 450 -121.94 91.00 -142.78
C GLU A 450 -122.27 92.43 -143.24
N LYS A 451 -121.26 93.22 -143.63
CA LYS A 451 -121.42 94.66 -143.91
C LYS A 451 -122.17 94.96 -145.22
N ALA A 452 -122.42 93.96 -146.06
CA ALA A 452 -123.15 94.09 -147.33
C ALA A 452 -124.68 93.98 -147.19
N LYS A 453 -125.21 93.37 -146.10
CA LYS A 453 -126.55 92.76 -146.13
C LYS A 453 -127.68 93.54 -145.44
N ARG A 454 -127.39 94.62 -144.69
CA ARG A 454 -128.41 95.42 -143.95
C ARG A 454 -128.66 96.81 -144.52
N LYS A 455 -128.79 96.90 -145.86
CA LYS A 455 -129.09 98.16 -146.57
C LYS A 455 -130.44 98.17 -147.30
N GLN A 456 -131.22 97.09 -147.21
CA GLN A 456 -132.42 96.87 -148.02
C GLN A 456 -133.45 96.00 -147.29
N GLU A 457 -134.21 96.60 -146.36
CA GLU A 457 -135.67 96.38 -146.15
C GLU A 457 -136.17 97.18 -144.94
N THR A 458 -136.09 98.52 -145.07
CA THR A 458 -137.02 99.43 -144.41
C THR A 458 -138.40 99.36 -145.08
N ALA A 459 -139.41 99.85 -144.35
CA ALA A 459 -140.71 100.30 -144.85
C ALA A 459 -141.67 99.28 -145.49
N THR A 460 -142.60 98.75 -144.68
CA THR A 460 -144.04 99.00 -144.91
C THR A 460 -144.90 98.78 -143.65
N ARG A 461 -145.67 99.84 -143.28
CA ARG A 461 -147.00 99.89 -142.61
C ARG A 461 -147.30 98.98 -141.38
N LEU A 462 -147.80 99.44 -140.21
CA LEU A 462 -148.79 100.46 -139.80
C LEU A 462 -150.26 100.25 -140.24
N GLN A 463 -151.19 100.47 -139.29
CA GLN A 463 -152.66 100.39 -139.37
C GLN A 463 -153.25 98.97 -139.58
N ALA A 464 -154.47 98.64 -139.11
CA ALA A 464 -155.29 99.18 -138.01
C ALA A 464 -156.48 98.21 -137.73
N ASP A 465 -157.09 98.33 -136.54
CA ASP A 465 -158.45 97.91 -136.15
C ASP A 465 -158.84 96.40 -136.12
N ALA A 466 -159.82 96.10 -135.25
CA ALA A 466 -160.59 94.84 -135.07
C ALA A 466 -159.94 93.63 -134.34
N GLU A 467 -160.45 93.39 -133.13
CA GLU A 467 -160.12 92.39 -132.11
C GLU A 467 -160.56 90.91 -132.39
N LYS A 468 -159.90 89.93 -131.72
CA LYS A 468 -160.45 88.76 -130.94
C LYS A 468 -161.54 87.79 -131.51
N GLN A 469 -161.69 86.50 -131.08
CA GLN A 469 -160.78 85.52 -130.41
C GLN A 469 -161.29 84.03 -130.48
N VAL A 470 -160.41 83.02 -130.63
CA VAL A 470 -160.67 81.54 -130.44
C VAL A 470 -161.56 80.87 -131.53
N LYS A 471 -161.90 79.57 -131.39
CA LYS A 471 -163.20 78.91 -131.65
C LYS A 471 -163.03 77.44 -131.19
N GLU A 472 -163.85 76.85 -130.33
CA GLU A 472 -164.96 77.34 -129.49
C GLU A 472 -164.78 76.75 -128.07
N CYS A 473 -165.22 77.40 -126.99
CA CYS A 473 -166.37 78.31 -126.87
C CYS A 473 -165.95 79.77 -126.55
N THR A 474 -166.18 80.80 -127.37
CA THR A 474 -166.71 80.90 -128.75
C THR A 474 -166.14 82.16 -129.47
N ALA A 475 -165.92 82.13 -130.81
CA ALA A 475 -165.83 83.30 -131.76
C ALA A 475 -164.49 84.03 -132.19
N GLN A 476 -163.65 83.36 -133.01
CA GLN A 476 -162.76 83.74 -134.15
C GLN A 476 -161.27 84.27 -134.04
N GLN A 477 -160.33 83.50 -134.63
CA GLN A 477 -159.20 83.81 -135.59
C GLN A 477 -157.97 84.77 -135.34
N ASP A 478 -156.84 84.32 -135.92
CA ASP A 478 -155.72 84.93 -136.72
C ASP A 478 -154.85 86.19 -136.36
N ALA A 479 -153.54 85.92 -136.18
CA ALA A 479 -152.34 86.36 -136.95
C ALA A 479 -151.83 87.84 -137.17
N ARG A 480 -150.47 87.95 -137.23
CA ARG A 480 -149.56 88.86 -137.99
C ARG A 480 -148.75 90.01 -137.30
N PHE A 481 -147.46 90.03 -137.67
CA PHE A 481 -146.49 91.14 -137.87
C PHE A 481 -146.02 92.08 -136.74
N LYS A 482 -144.82 91.78 -136.23
CA LYS A 482 -143.56 92.55 -136.40
C LYS A 482 -143.64 94.09 -136.51
N ALA A 483 -142.94 94.75 -135.58
CA ALA A 483 -142.41 96.13 -135.60
C ALA A 483 -143.34 97.32 -135.28
N PHE A 484 -143.31 97.76 -134.01
CA PHE A 484 -143.20 99.19 -133.67
C PHE A 484 -142.35 99.36 -132.38
N GLN A 485 -141.02 99.31 -132.46
CA GLN A 485 -140.10 100.36 -132.93
C GLN A 485 -139.41 101.09 -131.76
N ASP A 486 -138.21 100.61 -131.43
CA ASP A 486 -136.99 101.42 -131.33
C ASP A 486 -136.99 102.66 -130.42
N LYS A 487 -137.57 102.58 -129.22
CA LYS A 487 -137.37 103.58 -128.14
C LYS A 487 -136.97 103.01 -126.77
N TYR A 488 -136.83 101.69 -126.62
CA TYR A 488 -136.44 101.05 -125.35
C TYR A 488 -134.92 100.91 -125.15
N GLN A 489 -134.13 100.91 -126.23
CA GLN A 489 -132.69 100.59 -126.22
C GLN A 489 -131.79 101.83 -126.04
N THR A 490 -132.07 102.68 -125.05
CA THR A 490 -131.18 103.84 -124.75
C THR A 490 -131.24 104.38 -123.32
N LEU A 491 -132.09 103.84 -122.43
CA LEU A 491 -132.12 104.20 -121.00
C LEU A 491 -131.71 103.07 -120.05
N VAL A 492 -131.73 101.80 -120.49
CA VAL A 492 -131.40 100.65 -119.64
C VAL A 492 -129.87 100.49 -119.48
N ASP A 493 -129.11 100.80 -120.53
CA ASP A 493 -127.68 100.48 -120.65
C ASP A 493 -126.74 101.30 -119.73
N ARG A 494 -127.28 102.16 -118.84
CA ARG A 494 -126.52 102.87 -117.78
C ARG A 494 -126.75 102.35 -116.35
N LEU A 495 -127.59 101.33 -116.14
CA LEU A 495 -127.75 100.66 -114.83
C LEU A 495 -127.01 99.31 -114.75
N ALA A 496 -126.96 98.56 -115.85
CA ALA A 496 -126.24 97.27 -115.89
C ALA A 496 -124.72 97.41 -115.68
N GLN A 497 -124.14 98.57 -115.99
CA GLN A 497 -122.69 98.80 -115.96
C GLN A 497 -122.12 98.94 -114.53
N THR A 498 -122.96 99.11 -113.51
CA THR A 498 -122.55 99.13 -112.09
C THR A 498 -122.60 97.77 -111.39
N GLU A 499 -123.38 96.80 -111.89
CA GLU A 499 -123.46 95.48 -111.25
C GLU A 499 -122.29 94.58 -111.65
N LEU A 500 -121.82 94.68 -112.91
CA LEU A 500 -120.68 93.91 -113.41
C LEU A 500 -119.38 94.14 -112.60
N ILE A 501 -119.20 95.36 -112.06
CA ILE A 501 -118.03 95.74 -111.26
C ILE A 501 -118.06 95.13 -109.85
N ARG A 502 -119.25 94.78 -109.33
CA ARG A 502 -119.37 94.15 -108.00
C ARG A 502 -118.96 92.68 -108.05
N ASP A 503 -119.40 91.96 -109.07
CA ASP A 503 -119.25 90.50 -109.11
C ASP A 503 -117.81 90.09 -109.51
N ASP A 504 -117.10 90.92 -110.29
CA ASP A 504 -115.65 90.78 -110.54
C ASP A 504 -114.81 91.00 -109.25
N ALA A 505 -115.25 91.87 -108.33
CA ALA A 505 -114.58 92.07 -107.04
C ALA A 505 -114.71 90.83 -106.14
N ILE A 506 -115.92 90.26 -106.05
CA ILE A 506 -116.20 89.02 -105.31
C ILE A 506 -115.38 87.85 -105.86
N ALA A 507 -115.19 87.77 -107.19
CA ALA A 507 -114.35 86.77 -107.82
C ALA A 507 -112.85 86.90 -107.46
N GLN A 508 -112.35 88.12 -107.20
CA GLN A 508 -110.98 88.32 -106.71
C GLN A 508 -110.83 88.00 -105.21
N GLU A 509 -111.79 88.37 -104.36
CA GLU A 509 -111.77 87.99 -102.95
C GLU A 509 -111.76 86.46 -102.76
N ALA A 510 -112.60 85.73 -103.48
CA ALA A 510 -112.62 84.26 -103.45
C ALA A 510 -111.26 83.65 -103.87
N LYS A 511 -110.56 84.26 -104.83
CA LYS A 511 -109.24 83.83 -105.28
C LYS A 511 -108.14 84.12 -104.25
N ILE A 512 -108.21 85.25 -103.55
CA ILE A 512 -107.28 85.60 -102.46
C ILE A 512 -107.50 84.68 -101.26
N ALA A 513 -108.75 84.40 -100.88
CA ALA A 513 -109.10 83.47 -99.80
C ALA A 513 -108.55 82.05 -100.06
N SER A 514 -108.64 81.55 -101.29
CA SER A 514 -108.06 80.26 -101.69
C SER A 514 -106.53 80.21 -101.58
N ILE A 515 -105.84 81.32 -101.89
CA ILE A 515 -104.38 81.45 -101.75
C ILE A 515 -103.97 81.53 -100.26
N LEU A 516 -104.79 82.17 -99.41
CA LEU A 516 -104.56 82.21 -97.97
C LEU A 516 -104.75 80.83 -97.32
N ALA A 517 -105.86 80.14 -97.58
CA ALA A 517 -106.12 78.80 -97.03
C ALA A 517 -105.04 77.77 -97.45
N THR A 518 -104.53 77.84 -98.69
CA THR A 518 -103.42 76.98 -99.14
C THR A 518 -102.06 77.38 -98.56
N LYS A 519 -101.91 78.60 -98.02
CA LYS A 519 -100.73 79.02 -97.25
C LYS A 519 -100.82 78.64 -95.78
N GLU A 520 -102.00 78.74 -95.17
CA GLU A 520 -102.26 78.27 -93.80
C GLU A 520 -101.96 76.77 -93.68
N LEU A 521 -102.47 75.95 -94.62
CA LEU A 521 -102.18 74.51 -94.67
C LEU A 521 -100.68 74.19 -94.87
N GLN A 522 -99.93 75.06 -95.58
CA GLN A 522 -98.47 74.92 -95.68
C GLN A 522 -97.77 75.25 -94.35
N PHE A 523 -98.22 76.28 -93.63
CA PHE A 523 -97.68 76.62 -92.32
C PHE A 523 -97.98 75.54 -91.28
N GLU A 524 -99.21 75.04 -91.20
CA GLU A 524 -99.57 73.90 -90.33
C GLU A 524 -98.66 72.70 -90.56
N LYS A 525 -98.42 72.32 -91.83
CA LYS A 525 -97.52 71.21 -92.16
C LYS A 525 -96.08 71.48 -91.72
N THR A 526 -95.55 72.68 -91.92
CA THR A 526 -94.20 73.02 -91.43
C THR A 526 -94.11 73.05 -89.90
N LEU A 527 -95.17 73.45 -89.20
CA LEU A 527 -95.22 73.42 -87.74
C LEU A 527 -95.26 71.98 -87.21
N ALA A 528 -96.00 71.08 -87.86
CA ALA A 528 -95.97 69.65 -87.55
C ALA A 528 -94.58 69.04 -87.79
N GLU A 529 -93.95 69.30 -88.94
CA GLU A 529 -92.60 68.80 -89.25
C GLU A 529 -91.52 69.35 -88.29
N ILE A 530 -91.72 70.54 -87.70
CA ILE A 530 -90.86 71.10 -86.65
C ILE A 530 -91.14 70.47 -85.29
N ALA A 531 -92.41 70.22 -84.95
CA ALA A 531 -92.81 69.56 -83.69
C ALA A 531 -92.29 68.11 -83.61
N ASP A 532 -92.39 67.34 -84.69
CA ASP A 532 -91.85 65.97 -84.75
C ASP A 532 -90.32 65.96 -84.60
N LYS A 533 -89.61 66.90 -85.23
CA LYS A 533 -88.16 67.06 -85.05
C LYS A 533 -87.80 67.42 -83.61
N LEU A 534 -88.51 68.38 -83.01
CA LEU A 534 -88.31 68.77 -81.61
C LEU A 534 -88.52 67.59 -80.63
N LYS A 535 -89.47 66.70 -80.94
CA LYS A 535 -89.74 65.47 -80.19
C LYS A 535 -88.60 64.45 -80.35
N VAL A 536 -88.11 64.23 -81.57
CA VAL A 536 -86.95 63.34 -81.81
C VAL A 536 -85.69 63.84 -81.08
N GLU A 537 -85.42 65.14 -81.11
CA GLU A 537 -84.31 65.75 -80.34
C GLU A 537 -84.49 65.55 -78.82
N HIS A 538 -85.72 65.71 -78.29
CA HIS A 538 -86.01 65.39 -76.88
C HIS A 538 -85.79 63.91 -76.54
N GLU A 539 -86.15 62.99 -77.44
CA GLU A 539 -85.95 61.55 -77.25
C GLU A 539 -84.45 61.18 -77.30
N GLN A 540 -83.66 61.83 -78.18
CA GLN A 540 -82.20 61.69 -78.22
C GLN A 540 -81.51 62.25 -76.98
N VAL A 541 -81.85 63.48 -76.54
CA VAL A 541 -81.33 64.08 -75.31
C VAL A 541 -81.70 63.25 -74.08
N SER A 542 -82.92 62.71 -74.04
CA SER A 542 -83.34 61.76 -73.00
C SER A 542 -82.52 60.45 -73.02
N GLY A 543 -82.15 59.97 -74.21
CA GLY A 543 -81.30 58.80 -74.39
C GLY A 543 -79.88 59.04 -73.87
N LEU A 544 -79.24 60.12 -74.32
CA LEU A 544 -77.90 60.53 -73.89
C LEU A 544 -77.83 60.81 -72.38
N GLN A 545 -78.87 61.42 -71.80
CA GLN A 545 -78.94 61.64 -70.35
C GLN A 545 -78.98 60.30 -69.58
N ARG A 546 -79.77 59.33 -70.07
CA ARG A 546 -79.83 57.98 -69.48
C ARG A 546 -78.51 57.24 -69.58
N GLU A 547 -77.83 57.26 -70.73
CA GLU A 547 -76.50 56.65 -70.85
C GLU A 547 -75.49 57.33 -69.92
N LEU A 548 -75.47 58.66 -69.88
CA LEU A 548 -74.57 59.44 -69.04
C LEU A 548 -74.78 59.17 -67.54
N ASP A 549 -76.02 58.93 -67.10
CA ASP A 549 -76.31 58.53 -65.71
C ASP A 549 -75.98 57.05 -65.43
N VAL A 550 -76.03 56.15 -66.42
CA VAL A 550 -75.47 54.79 -66.31
C VAL A 550 -73.94 54.84 -66.17
N ARG A 551 -73.23 55.61 -67.01
CA ARG A 551 -71.78 55.81 -66.89
C ARG A 551 -71.38 56.40 -65.54
N ARG A 552 -72.21 57.27 -64.97
CA ARG A 552 -72.05 57.79 -63.60
C ARG A 552 -72.31 56.74 -62.51
N SER A 553 -73.00 55.64 -62.78
CA SER A 553 -73.11 54.50 -61.86
C SER A 553 -71.91 53.56 -62.00
N GLU A 554 -71.59 53.15 -63.23
CA GLU A 554 -70.38 52.36 -63.53
C GLU A 554 -69.13 52.97 -62.89
N LEU A 555 -68.95 54.29 -63.01
CA LEU A 555 -67.81 55.01 -62.41
C LEU A 555 -67.83 55.02 -60.87
N ARG A 556 -69.00 55.13 -60.23
CA ARG A 556 -69.13 55.06 -58.76
C ARG A 556 -68.85 53.66 -58.25
N GLU A 557 -69.42 52.64 -58.90
CA GLU A 557 -69.22 51.24 -58.56
C GLU A 557 -67.75 50.83 -58.75
N ALA A 558 -67.08 51.34 -59.80
CA ALA A 558 -65.64 51.18 -60.00
C ALA A 558 -64.80 51.89 -58.92
N GLN A 559 -65.18 53.11 -58.51
CA GLN A 559 -64.52 53.85 -57.42
C GLN A 559 -64.69 53.15 -56.07
N GLU A 560 -65.89 52.66 -55.75
CA GLU A 560 -66.18 51.89 -54.53
C GLU A 560 -65.43 50.55 -54.52
N SER A 561 -65.40 49.85 -55.66
CA SER A 561 -64.60 48.63 -55.85
C SER A 561 -63.09 48.89 -55.66
N ASN A 562 -62.59 50.02 -56.16
CA ASN A 562 -61.19 50.39 -55.99
C ASN A 562 -60.87 50.77 -54.53
N ALA A 563 -61.72 51.56 -53.87
CA ALA A 563 -61.57 51.90 -52.46
C ALA A 563 -61.67 50.67 -51.53
N ALA A 564 -62.44 49.65 -51.91
CA ALA A 564 -62.46 48.36 -51.22
C ALA A 564 -61.15 47.58 -51.40
N LYS A 565 -60.58 47.56 -52.62
CA LYS A 565 -59.27 46.96 -52.91
C LYS A 565 -58.15 47.67 -52.17
N GLU A 566 -58.13 49.00 -52.15
CA GLU A 566 -57.14 49.81 -51.41
C GLU A 566 -57.19 49.52 -49.90
N LYS A 567 -58.38 49.42 -49.30
CA LYS A 567 -58.56 49.00 -47.90
C LYS A 567 -58.02 47.58 -47.65
N HIS A 568 -58.27 46.65 -48.56
CA HIS A 568 -57.76 45.28 -48.45
C HIS A 568 -56.23 45.23 -48.58
N VAL A 569 -55.64 45.96 -49.53
CA VAL A 569 -54.17 46.09 -49.67
C VAL A 569 -53.55 46.70 -48.43
N ALA A 570 -54.15 47.74 -47.85
CA ALA A 570 -53.68 48.35 -46.60
C ALA A 570 -53.74 47.37 -45.42
N MET A 571 -54.81 46.55 -45.33
CA MET A 571 -54.94 45.49 -44.32
C MET A 571 -53.86 44.41 -44.48
N MET A 572 -53.69 43.86 -45.69
CA MET A 572 -52.66 42.85 -45.99
C MET A 572 -51.24 43.40 -45.75
N THR A 573 -50.99 44.67 -46.07
CA THR A 573 -49.71 45.33 -45.81
C THR A 573 -49.44 45.44 -44.31
N LYS A 574 -50.46 45.79 -43.51
CA LYS A 574 -50.35 45.81 -42.05
C LYS A 574 -50.10 44.40 -41.48
N GLU A 575 -50.80 43.38 -41.96
CA GLU A 575 -50.59 41.99 -41.53
C GLU A 575 -49.15 41.50 -41.83
N VAL A 576 -48.60 41.87 -42.99
CA VAL A 576 -47.19 41.59 -43.33
C VAL A 576 -46.22 42.34 -42.40
N GLU A 577 -46.49 43.61 -42.07
CA GLU A 577 -45.66 44.38 -41.13
C GLU A 577 -45.75 43.81 -39.70
N ASP A 578 -46.94 43.42 -39.23
CA ASP A 578 -47.16 42.82 -37.92
C ASP A 578 -46.45 41.45 -37.82
N VAL A 579 -46.59 40.57 -38.80
CA VAL A 579 -45.87 39.26 -38.87
C VAL A 579 -44.35 39.46 -38.93
N ARG A 580 -43.88 40.47 -39.67
CA ARG A 580 -42.46 40.83 -39.73
C ARG A 580 -41.94 41.31 -38.37
N ASN A 581 -42.74 42.09 -37.64
CA ASN A 581 -42.42 42.54 -36.30
C ASN A 581 -42.41 41.38 -35.28
N GLU A 582 -43.39 40.47 -35.32
CA GLU A 582 -43.39 39.26 -34.49
C GLU A 582 -42.17 38.38 -34.76
N TRP A 583 -41.85 38.12 -36.04
CA TRP A 583 -40.68 37.33 -36.41
C TRP A 583 -39.38 38.00 -35.96
N SER A 584 -39.26 39.32 -36.13
CA SER A 584 -38.12 40.12 -35.66
C SER A 584 -37.94 40.04 -34.13
N GLN A 585 -39.02 40.21 -33.37
CA GLN A 585 -39.01 40.08 -31.91
C GLN A 585 -38.64 38.66 -31.46
N LYS A 586 -39.21 37.64 -32.09
CA LYS A 586 -38.93 36.22 -31.79
C LYS A 586 -37.48 35.84 -32.09
N ASN A 587 -36.94 36.29 -33.23
CA ASN A 587 -35.56 36.06 -33.62
C ASN A 587 -34.59 36.81 -32.67
N LYS A 588 -34.90 38.07 -32.32
CA LYS A 588 -34.16 38.81 -31.29
C LYS A 588 -34.15 38.08 -29.94
N TYR A 589 -35.30 37.62 -29.46
CA TYR A 589 -35.40 36.89 -28.18
C TYR A 589 -34.57 35.59 -28.21
N GLN A 590 -34.56 34.87 -29.33
CA GLN A 590 -33.70 33.68 -29.50
C GLN A 590 -32.22 34.04 -29.49
N LEU A 591 -31.80 35.12 -30.16
CA LEU A 591 -30.42 35.62 -30.12
C LEU A 591 -30.01 36.07 -28.71
N ASP A 592 -30.85 36.81 -27.99
CA ASP A 592 -30.60 37.24 -26.61
C ASP A 592 -30.49 36.03 -25.65
N MET A 593 -31.33 35.01 -25.83
CA MET A 593 -31.28 33.74 -25.09
C MET A 593 -29.97 32.97 -25.37
N TYR A 594 -29.58 32.79 -26.64
CA TYR A 594 -28.31 32.13 -26.97
C TYR A 594 -27.10 32.94 -26.47
N ALA A 595 -27.15 34.27 -26.54
CA ALA A 595 -26.11 35.15 -26.01
C ALA A 595 -26.01 35.11 -24.47
N GLN A 596 -27.10 34.76 -23.75
CA GLN A 596 -27.05 34.44 -22.33
C GLN A 596 -26.41 33.06 -22.10
N GLN A 597 -26.87 32.02 -22.80
CA GLN A 597 -26.32 30.66 -22.68
C GLN A 597 -24.80 30.62 -22.96
N VAL A 598 -24.31 31.37 -23.95
CA VAL A 598 -22.87 31.49 -24.24
C VAL A 598 -22.10 32.17 -23.09
N ARG A 599 -22.68 33.19 -22.45
CA ARG A 599 -22.07 33.84 -21.27
C ARG A 599 -22.05 32.90 -20.06
N ASP A 600 -23.13 32.16 -19.82
CA ASP A 600 -23.22 31.21 -18.71
C ASP A 600 -22.24 30.03 -18.88
N LEU A 601 -22.12 29.51 -20.11
CA LEU A 601 -21.14 28.47 -20.46
C LEU A 601 -19.70 28.99 -20.33
N LYS A 602 -19.42 30.24 -20.73
CA LYS A 602 -18.09 30.85 -20.55
C LYS A 602 -17.72 31.03 -19.07
N GLY A 603 -18.64 31.52 -18.24
CA GLY A 603 -18.42 31.62 -16.79
C GLY A 603 -18.20 30.26 -16.13
N ARG A 604 -18.90 29.21 -16.58
CA ARG A 604 -18.65 27.83 -16.12
C ARG A 604 -17.30 27.28 -16.56
N LEU A 605 -16.83 27.63 -17.77
CA LEU A 605 -15.49 27.28 -18.24
C LEU A 605 -14.41 27.96 -17.36
N GLU A 606 -14.49 29.27 -17.17
CA GLU A 606 -13.55 30.05 -16.35
C GLU A 606 -13.47 29.57 -14.89
N LEU A 607 -14.60 29.14 -14.32
CA LEU A 607 -14.63 28.48 -13.01
C LEU A 607 -13.88 27.14 -13.03
N SER A 608 -14.13 26.28 -14.03
CA SER A 608 -13.45 24.99 -14.14
C SER A 608 -11.94 25.12 -14.42
N GLU A 609 -11.52 26.12 -15.20
CA GLU A 609 -10.11 26.46 -15.42
C GLU A 609 -9.45 26.93 -14.12
N SER A 610 -10.17 27.71 -13.31
CA SER A 610 -9.72 28.15 -11.98
C SER A 610 -9.58 26.98 -10.99
N GLU A 611 -10.47 25.99 -11.03
CA GLU A 611 -10.38 24.76 -10.23
C GLU A 611 -9.22 23.87 -10.70
N ILE A 612 -9.05 23.67 -12.01
CA ILE A 612 -7.92 22.93 -12.60
C ILE A 612 -6.58 23.57 -12.19
N MET A 613 -6.49 24.91 -12.18
CA MET A 613 -5.27 25.61 -11.74
C MET A 613 -4.99 25.45 -10.24
N LYS A 614 -6.02 25.42 -9.38
CA LYS A 614 -5.87 25.08 -7.94
C LYS A 614 -5.39 23.65 -7.76
N LEU A 615 -6.06 22.68 -8.37
CA LEU A 615 -5.72 21.25 -8.29
C LEU A 615 -4.31 20.98 -8.83
N LYS A 616 -3.90 21.67 -9.89
CA LYS A 616 -2.53 21.62 -10.43
C LYS A 616 -1.50 22.17 -9.44
N HIS A 617 -1.80 23.29 -8.77
CA HIS A 617 -0.92 23.84 -7.74
C HIS A 617 -0.80 22.89 -6.53
N GLU A 618 -1.92 22.36 -6.05
CA GLU A 618 -1.96 21.37 -4.97
C GLU A 618 -1.18 20.09 -5.33
N ALA A 619 -1.33 19.58 -6.55
CA ALA A 619 -0.57 18.44 -7.05
C ALA A 619 0.94 18.73 -7.10
N THR A 620 1.38 19.89 -7.59
CA THR A 620 2.81 20.26 -7.56
C THR A 620 3.35 20.42 -6.14
N LYS A 621 2.52 20.87 -5.19
CA LYS A 621 2.87 21.00 -3.77
C LYS A 621 3.02 19.64 -3.11
N THR A 622 2.09 18.70 -3.33
CA THR A 622 2.18 17.35 -2.76
C THR A 622 3.33 16.56 -3.39
N GLU A 623 3.59 16.71 -4.69
CA GLU A 623 4.78 16.14 -5.34
C GLU A 623 6.07 16.68 -4.71
N GLN A 624 6.16 17.99 -4.46
CA GLN A 624 7.33 18.59 -3.81
C GLN A 624 7.53 18.09 -2.37
N THR A 625 6.45 17.91 -1.59
CA THR A 625 6.51 17.29 -0.26
C THR A 625 7.00 15.84 -0.34
N LEU A 626 6.42 15.02 -1.23
CA LEU A 626 6.80 13.62 -1.41
C LEU A 626 8.26 13.47 -1.85
N ARG A 627 8.76 14.33 -2.75
CA ARG A 627 10.19 14.38 -3.12
C ARG A 627 11.10 14.71 -1.92
N LEU A 628 10.70 15.65 -1.05
CA LEU A 628 11.48 16.00 0.14
C LEU A 628 11.49 14.87 1.18
N ASP A 629 10.37 14.18 1.38
CA ASP A 629 10.29 13.07 2.33
C ASP A 629 10.94 11.79 1.79
N TYR A 630 10.91 11.55 0.48
CA TYR A 630 11.74 10.53 -0.18
C TYR A 630 13.24 10.81 0.08
N ASN A 631 13.73 12.02 -0.21
CA ASN A 631 15.14 12.38 -0.01
C ASN A 631 15.56 12.24 1.48
N ARG A 632 14.66 12.54 2.43
CA ARG A 632 14.88 12.32 3.86
C ARG A 632 14.96 10.84 4.23
N MET A 633 14.13 10.01 3.62
CA MET A 633 14.12 8.56 3.85
C MET A 633 15.34 7.88 3.24
N GLU A 634 15.73 8.27 2.02
CA GLU A 634 16.96 7.83 1.36
C GLU A 634 18.20 8.19 2.19
N ALA A 635 18.27 9.43 2.71
CA ALA A 635 19.36 9.85 3.59
C ALA A 635 19.44 9.03 4.89
N LYS A 636 18.29 8.66 5.49
CA LYS A 636 18.25 7.76 6.65
C LYS A 636 18.75 6.36 6.31
N PHE A 637 18.20 5.72 5.27
CA PHE A 637 18.63 4.37 4.89
C PHE A 637 20.11 4.32 4.48
N LYS A 638 20.63 5.36 3.83
CA LYS A 638 22.05 5.48 3.55
C LYS A 638 22.88 5.52 4.85
N HIS A 639 22.48 6.32 5.82
CA HIS A 639 23.17 6.39 7.12
C HIS A 639 23.07 5.08 7.92
N GLU A 640 21.91 4.42 7.92
CA GLU A 640 21.73 3.10 8.56
C GLU A 640 22.59 2.02 7.88
N LEU A 641 22.71 2.05 6.55
CA LEU A 641 23.61 1.17 5.78
C LEU A 641 25.08 1.46 6.10
N GLU A 642 25.48 2.73 6.20
CA GLU A 642 26.82 3.14 6.61
C GLU A 642 27.14 2.64 8.05
N VAL A 643 26.23 2.83 9.01
CA VAL A 643 26.39 2.35 10.40
C VAL A 643 26.45 0.81 10.46
N SER A 644 25.61 0.12 9.68
CA SER A 644 25.63 -1.34 9.57
C SER A 644 26.95 -1.85 8.96
N SER A 645 27.47 -1.17 7.94
CA SER A 645 28.78 -1.46 7.34
C SER A 645 29.93 -1.29 8.35
N HIS A 646 29.96 -0.20 9.12
CA HIS A 646 30.95 0.00 10.19
C HIS A 646 30.81 -1.03 11.33
N ARG A 647 29.59 -1.49 11.65
CA ARG A 647 29.37 -2.62 12.57
C ARG A 647 29.92 -3.92 12.00
N CYS A 648 29.71 -4.19 10.71
CA CYS A 648 30.20 -5.38 10.02
C CYS A 648 31.74 -5.41 9.97
N SER A 649 32.41 -4.28 9.66
CA SER A 649 33.87 -4.20 9.71
C SER A 649 34.40 -4.54 11.10
N ARG A 650 33.91 -3.87 12.16
CA ARG A 650 34.37 -4.14 13.53
C ARG A 650 34.18 -5.59 13.96
N LEU A 651 33.10 -6.25 13.53
CA LEU A 651 32.89 -7.67 13.79
C LEU A 651 33.84 -8.57 12.99
N LYS A 652 34.26 -8.17 11.80
CA LYS A 652 35.30 -8.85 11.00
C LYS A 652 36.69 -8.68 11.63
N ASP A 653 37.00 -7.47 12.11
CA ASP A 653 38.27 -7.14 12.76
C ASP A 653 38.39 -7.84 14.14
N GLU A 654 37.29 -7.94 14.88
CA GLU A 654 37.24 -8.74 16.11
C GLU A 654 37.31 -10.24 15.83
N LYS A 655 36.68 -10.72 14.73
CA LYS A 655 36.81 -12.13 14.30
C LYS A 655 38.27 -12.49 14.03
N THR A 656 39.00 -11.69 13.24
CA THR A 656 40.41 -11.99 12.94
C THR A 656 41.30 -11.91 14.18
N ARG A 657 40.97 -11.04 15.15
CA ARG A 657 41.62 -11.00 16.48
C ARG A 657 41.42 -12.31 17.25
N VAL A 658 40.20 -12.84 17.28
CA VAL A 658 39.87 -14.13 17.93
C VAL A 658 40.48 -15.32 17.19
N GLU A 659 40.49 -15.32 15.85
CA GLU A 659 41.15 -16.36 15.04
C GLU A 659 42.67 -16.40 15.29
N ALA A 660 43.32 -15.23 15.46
CA ALA A 660 44.73 -15.16 15.84
C ALA A 660 45.00 -15.66 17.27
N GLN A 661 44.14 -15.33 18.23
CA GLN A 661 44.22 -15.87 19.60
C GLN A 661 44.03 -17.39 19.65
N LEU A 662 43.12 -17.93 18.82
CA LEU A 662 42.91 -19.37 18.70
C LEU A 662 44.16 -20.09 18.16
N MET A 663 44.85 -19.50 17.16
CA MET A 663 46.10 -20.06 16.64
C MET A 663 47.24 -20.04 17.66
N ASP A 664 47.37 -18.97 18.46
CA ASP A 664 48.35 -18.89 19.57
C ASP A 664 48.06 -19.94 20.66
N LEU A 665 46.78 -20.15 21.02
CA LEU A 665 46.37 -21.22 21.94
C LEU A 665 46.64 -22.63 21.36
N GLN A 666 46.40 -22.85 20.06
CA GLN A 666 46.72 -24.11 19.39
C GLN A 666 48.23 -24.37 19.36
N ALA A 667 49.05 -23.34 19.10
CA ALA A 667 50.51 -23.45 19.17
C ALA A 667 50.99 -23.80 20.58
N LYS A 668 50.45 -23.13 21.61
CA LYS A 668 50.73 -23.45 23.02
C LYS A 668 50.31 -24.87 23.40
N HIS A 669 49.15 -25.32 22.95
CA HIS A 669 48.69 -26.69 23.14
C HIS A 669 49.65 -27.71 22.49
N ALA A 670 50.12 -27.45 21.26
CA ALA A 670 51.10 -28.32 20.60
C ALA A 670 52.45 -28.37 21.35
N ILE A 671 52.91 -27.25 21.90
CA ILE A 671 54.12 -27.19 22.75
C ILE A 671 53.91 -28.02 24.04
N TYR A 672 52.77 -27.87 24.71
CA TYR A 672 52.47 -28.66 25.92
C TYR A 672 52.32 -30.15 25.63
N ALA A 673 51.67 -30.55 24.53
CA ALA A 673 51.59 -31.94 24.10
C ALA A 673 52.98 -32.54 23.83
N THR A 674 53.86 -31.78 23.15
CA THR A 674 55.26 -32.19 22.92
C THR A 674 56.02 -32.34 24.23
N LYS A 675 55.79 -31.45 25.21
CA LYS A 675 56.40 -31.55 26.54
C LYS A 675 55.88 -32.74 27.35
N ILE A 676 54.59 -33.06 27.26
CA ILE A 676 54.01 -34.25 27.91
C ILE A 676 54.67 -35.52 27.36
N ILE A 677 54.77 -35.67 26.04
CA ILE A 677 55.46 -36.81 25.40
C ILE A 677 56.92 -36.92 25.85
N GLY A 678 57.62 -35.79 26.02
CA GLY A 678 58.99 -35.77 26.58
C GLY A 678 59.05 -36.29 28.02
N LEU A 679 58.14 -35.84 28.89
CA LEU A 679 58.06 -36.28 30.28
C LEU A 679 57.61 -37.75 30.40
N GLU A 680 56.75 -38.23 29.50
CA GLU A 680 56.36 -39.65 29.41
C GLU A 680 57.55 -40.54 29.02
N GLN A 681 58.42 -40.07 28.11
CA GLN A 681 59.68 -40.77 27.77
C GLN A 681 60.68 -40.73 28.93
N GLU A 682 60.89 -39.57 29.57
CA GLU A 682 61.76 -39.45 30.75
C GLU A 682 61.30 -40.39 31.89
N LEU A 683 59.99 -40.51 32.11
CA LEU A 683 59.40 -41.44 33.07
C LEU A 683 59.59 -42.91 32.66
N ALA A 684 59.43 -43.24 31.38
CA ALA A 684 59.66 -44.60 30.87
C ALA A 684 61.14 -45.02 31.02
N ASP A 685 62.07 -44.11 30.72
CA ASP A 685 63.51 -44.33 30.87
C ASP A 685 63.89 -44.48 32.37
N ALA A 686 63.28 -43.70 33.26
CA ALA A 686 63.43 -43.85 34.71
C ALA A 686 62.88 -45.19 35.22
N HIS A 687 61.69 -45.62 34.77
CA HIS A 687 61.14 -46.94 35.08
C HIS A 687 62.05 -48.07 34.59
N HIS A 688 62.67 -47.92 33.42
CA HIS A 688 63.64 -48.88 32.91
C HIS A 688 64.91 -48.94 33.77
N GLN A 689 65.45 -47.78 34.19
CA GLN A 689 66.59 -47.72 35.12
C GLN A 689 66.25 -48.36 36.47
N CYS A 690 65.08 -48.06 37.08
CA CYS A 690 64.63 -48.70 38.31
C CYS A 690 64.54 -50.23 38.16
N SER A 691 64.11 -50.73 36.99
CA SER A 691 64.06 -52.16 36.69
C SER A 691 65.46 -52.80 36.59
N GLN A 692 66.44 -52.08 36.01
CA GLN A 692 67.84 -52.53 36.00
C GLN A 692 68.44 -52.56 37.43
N TRP A 693 68.20 -51.52 38.23
CA TRP A 693 68.63 -51.48 39.63
C TRP A 693 68.00 -52.60 40.46
N GLN A 694 66.71 -52.90 40.27
CA GLN A 694 66.04 -54.03 40.91
C GLN A 694 66.70 -55.37 40.55
N MET A 695 67.01 -55.62 39.26
CA MET A 695 67.75 -56.82 38.85
C MET A 695 69.15 -56.91 39.46
N HIS A 696 69.85 -55.79 39.63
CA HIS A 696 71.15 -55.75 40.30
C HIS A 696 71.05 -56.01 41.81
N ILE A 697 69.99 -55.53 42.47
CA ILE A 697 69.69 -55.85 43.88
C ILE A 697 69.43 -57.35 44.02
N GLU A 698 68.55 -57.93 43.21
CA GLU A 698 68.25 -59.37 43.24
C GLU A 698 69.48 -60.25 42.96
N GLU A 699 70.43 -59.77 42.14
CA GLU A 699 71.69 -60.47 41.90
C GLU A 699 72.67 -60.34 43.07
N ALA A 700 72.70 -59.18 43.74
CA ALA A 700 73.48 -58.98 44.96
C ALA A 700 72.91 -59.80 46.13
N GLU A 701 71.58 -59.89 46.28
CA GLU A 701 70.89 -60.74 47.25
C GLU A 701 71.17 -62.22 47.00
N ARG A 702 71.09 -62.69 45.74
CA ARG A 702 71.49 -64.06 45.37
C ARG A 702 72.95 -64.35 45.74
N LYS A 703 73.88 -63.46 45.38
CA LYS A 703 75.31 -63.59 45.75
C LYS A 703 75.52 -63.58 47.26
N SER A 704 74.77 -62.78 48.01
CA SER A 704 74.81 -62.74 49.47
C SER A 704 74.30 -64.06 50.08
N ALA A 705 73.20 -64.61 49.57
CA ALA A 705 72.68 -65.92 49.97
C ALA A 705 73.65 -67.06 49.62
N ASP A 706 74.27 -67.04 48.44
CA ASP A 706 75.30 -68.01 48.02
C ASP A 706 76.50 -67.96 48.98
N ILE A 707 77.03 -66.77 49.28
CA ILE A 707 78.14 -66.59 50.23
C ILE A 707 77.73 -67.03 51.64
N GLY A 708 76.51 -66.72 52.08
CA GLY A 708 75.96 -67.18 53.36
C GLY A 708 75.87 -68.71 53.44
N SER A 709 75.47 -69.37 52.36
CA SER A 709 75.42 -70.84 52.27
C SER A 709 76.82 -71.47 52.31
N GLN A 710 77.80 -70.86 51.62
CA GLN A 710 79.20 -71.29 51.65
C GLN A 710 79.80 -71.12 53.05
N LEU A 711 79.55 -69.97 53.70
CA LEU A 711 80.00 -69.71 55.07
C LEU A 711 79.38 -70.70 56.08
N ALA A 712 78.08 -71.00 55.95
CA ALA A 712 77.42 -72.01 56.78
C ALA A 712 78.03 -73.41 56.59
N LEU A 713 78.38 -73.79 55.36
CA LEU A 713 79.04 -75.06 55.05
C LEU A 713 80.47 -75.12 55.62
N VAL A 714 81.24 -74.03 55.50
CA VAL A 714 82.57 -73.90 56.11
C VAL A 714 82.50 -73.97 57.64
N LEU A 715 81.56 -73.25 58.27
CA LEU A 715 81.36 -73.28 59.72
C LEU A 715 80.90 -74.67 60.20
N SER A 716 80.04 -75.37 59.45
CA SER A 716 79.66 -76.76 59.74
C SER A 716 80.86 -77.70 59.68
N SER A 717 81.71 -77.57 58.66
CA SER A 717 82.97 -78.32 58.53
C SER A 717 83.93 -78.03 59.68
N GLN A 718 84.10 -76.75 60.05
CA GLN A 718 84.93 -76.34 61.19
C GLN A 718 84.38 -76.87 62.52
N GLN A 719 83.06 -76.90 62.72
CA GLN A 719 82.43 -77.49 63.90
C GLN A 719 82.59 -79.02 63.93
N GLN A 720 82.55 -79.69 62.77
CA GLN A 720 82.82 -81.13 62.68
C GLN A 720 84.28 -81.46 62.99
N ASN A 721 85.23 -80.66 62.51
CA ASN A 721 86.65 -80.79 62.85
C ASN A 721 86.90 -80.54 64.35
N LEU A 722 86.28 -79.52 64.95
CA LEU A 722 86.35 -79.28 66.39
C LEU A 722 85.78 -80.44 67.23
N ARG A 723 84.75 -81.14 66.75
CA ARG A 723 84.26 -82.38 67.40
C ARG A 723 85.29 -83.50 67.28
N ALA A 724 85.88 -83.70 66.10
CA ALA A 724 86.93 -84.68 65.88
C ALA A 724 88.18 -84.40 66.74
N ASP A 725 88.58 -83.13 66.91
CA ASP A 725 89.67 -82.72 67.80
C ASP A 725 89.36 -83.00 69.28
N VAL A 726 88.11 -82.80 69.72
CA VAL A 726 87.66 -83.15 71.07
C VAL A 726 87.64 -84.66 71.29
N GLU A 727 87.25 -85.46 70.30
CA GLU A 727 87.33 -86.93 70.35
C GLU A 727 88.78 -87.43 70.32
N LEU A 728 89.66 -86.83 69.51
CA LEU A 728 91.10 -87.06 69.53
C LEU A 728 91.72 -86.71 70.90
N LYS A 729 91.31 -85.60 71.50
CA LYS A 729 91.76 -85.22 72.85
C LYS A 729 91.24 -86.18 73.91
N SER A 730 90.00 -86.65 73.81
CA SER A 730 89.43 -87.68 74.70
C SER A 730 90.14 -89.03 74.57
N THR A 731 90.51 -89.46 73.36
CA THR A 731 91.30 -90.69 73.15
C THR A 731 92.76 -90.52 73.59
N LEU A 732 93.35 -89.34 73.42
CA LEU A 732 94.66 -88.98 73.98
C LEU A 732 94.65 -89.02 75.51
N ASP A 733 93.61 -88.52 76.16
CA ASP A 733 93.51 -88.53 77.63
C ASP A 733 93.17 -89.92 78.18
N ARG A 734 92.40 -90.75 77.44
CA ARG A 734 92.28 -92.20 77.73
C ARG A 734 93.62 -92.92 77.63
N THR A 735 94.39 -92.70 76.57
CA THR A 735 95.70 -93.35 76.39
C THR A 735 96.75 -92.84 77.37
N LYS A 736 96.67 -91.59 77.86
CA LYS A 736 97.43 -91.12 79.03
C LYS A 736 97.03 -91.86 80.31
N LEU A 737 95.73 -92.01 80.59
CA LEU A 737 95.25 -92.75 81.78
C LEU A 737 95.65 -94.23 81.74
N GLU A 738 95.62 -94.84 80.56
CA GLU A 738 96.07 -96.22 80.32
C GLU A 738 97.59 -96.35 80.42
N LYS A 739 98.36 -95.42 79.84
CA LYS A 739 99.81 -95.30 80.09
C LYS A 739 100.11 -95.21 81.58
N SER A 740 99.45 -94.31 82.32
CA SER A 740 99.68 -94.17 83.76
C SER A 740 99.06 -95.30 84.60
N ARG A 741 98.21 -96.16 84.05
CA ARG A 741 97.88 -97.48 84.62
C ARG A 741 99.04 -98.46 84.38
N LEU A 742 99.55 -98.56 83.16
CA LEU A 742 100.69 -99.42 82.81
C LEU A 742 101.96 -99.03 83.57
N GLU A 743 102.22 -97.74 83.79
CA GLU A 743 103.31 -97.25 84.65
C GLU A 743 103.13 -97.67 86.11
N ARG A 744 101.90 -97.74 86.62
CA ARG A 744 101.58 -98.29 87.95
C ARG A 744 101.72 -99.81 88.00
N GLU A 745 101.32 -100.53 86.95
CA GLU A 745 101.55 -101.99 86.84
C GLU A 745 103.06 -102.29 86.76
N ILE A 746 103.83 -101.51 86.00
CA ILE A 746 105.30 -101.60 85.94
C ILE A 746 105.93 -101.25 87.30
N ALA A 747 105.40 -100.25 88.03
CA ALA A 747 105.87 -99.93 89.38
C ALA A 747 105.56 -101.06 90.39
N LEU A 748 104.38 -101.68 90.30
CA LEU A 748 104.01 -102.85 91.10
C LEU A 748 104.86 -104.08 90.75
N LEU A 749 105.15 -104.31 89.47
CA LEU A 749 106.04 -105.38 89.01
C LEU A 749 107.48 -105.15 89.49
N ARG A 750 108.00 -103.91 89.38
CA ARG A 750 109.31 -103.54 89.95
C ARG A 750 109.35 -103.75 91.46
N LYS A 751 108.31 -103.34 92.19
CA LYS A 751 108.20 -103.61 93.63
C LYS A 751 108.15 -105.11 93.93
N THR A 752 107.39 -105.89 93.15
CA THR A 752 107.30 -107.35 93.31
C THR A 752 108.66 -108.03 93.07
N ILE A 753 109.44 -107.55 92.09
CA ILE A 753 110.81 -108.01 91.83
C ILE A 753 111.75 -107.65 92.99
N GLU A 754 111.60 -106.48 93.58
CA GLU A 754 112.43 -106.05 94.72
C GLU A 754 112.05 -106.75 96.03
N ASP A 755 110.75 -107.00 96.27
CA ASP A 755 110.23 -107.84 97.37
C ASP A 755 110.67 -109.31 97.21
N GLN A 756 110.83 -109.81 95.97
CA GLN A 756 111.45 -111.11 95.69
C GLN A 756 112.96 -111.11 95.93
N ARG A 757 113.68 -110.05 95.55
CA ARG A 757 115.12 -109.88 95.83
C ARG A 757 115.41 -109.89 97.33
N GLN A 758 114.64 -109.14 98.13
CA GLN A 758 114.84 -109.09 99.58
C GLN A 758 114.57 -110.43 100.28
N ARG A 759 113.81 -111.35 99.66
CA ARG A 759 113.63 -112.73 100.15
C ARG A 759 114.70 -113.71 99.66
N ALA A 760 115.48 -113.36 98.63
CA ALA A 760 116.51 -114.22 98.06
C ALA A 760 117.88 -114.11 98.76
N THR A 761 118.17 -112.98 99.42
CA THR A 761 119.52 -112.71 99.97
C THR A 761 119.88 -113.50 101.24
N THR A 762 118.97 -114.32 101.78
CA THR A 762 119.14 -115.01 103.08
C THR A 762 119.26 -116.54 102.98
N GLN A 763 119.36 -117.13 101.78
CA GLN A 763 119.59 -118.57 101.60
C GLN A 763 120.50 -118.94 100.41
N SER A 764 121.80 -118.75 100.65
CA SER A 764 122.99 -119.38 100.05
C SER A 764 122.87 -120.31 98.81
N SER A 765 123.66 -119.97 97.78
CA SER A 765 124.47 -120.87 96.93
C SER A 765 123.85 -122.08 96.19
N LEU A 766 123.90 -122.06 94.84
CA LEU A 766 124.67 -123.01 93.99
C LEU A 766 124.30 -122.90 92.48
N GLN A 767 125.33 -123.04 91.61
CA GLN A 767 125.24 -123.41 90.18
C GLN A 767 124.43 -122.47 89.23
N ALA A 768 124.36 -122.75 87.92
CA ALA A 768 125.38 -122.56 86.88
C ALA A 768 124.80 -122.82 85.47
N LYS A 769 125.41 -122.20 84.43
CA LYS A 769 125.44 -122.59 82.99
C LYS A 769 124.24 -122.31 82.03
N ASP A 770 124.66 -121.91 80.82
CA ASP A 770 124.24 -122.27 79.44
C ASP A 770 122.87 -121.86 78.80
N ALA A 771 122.98 -120.93 77.82
CA ALA A 771 122.60 -121.05 76.39
C ALA A 771 121.19 -120.71 75.79
N SER A 772 121.27 -120.00 74.65
CA SER A 772 120.47 -120.07 73.39
C SER A 772 119.24 -119.16 73.10
N PRO A 773 118.93 -118.85 71.81
CA PRO A 773 117.96 -117.81 71.36
C PRO A 773 116.86 -118.27 70.37
N HIS A 774 115.88 -117.41 70.01
CA HIS A 774 115.02 -117.36 68.78
C HIS A 774 113.90 -116.28 68.94
N SER A 775 113.06 -115.84 67.98
CA SER A 775 113.13 -115.59 66.50
C SER A 775 111.76 -115.00 66.00
N PHE A 776 111.62 -114.65 64.70
CA PHE A 776 110.41 -114.20 63.94
C PHE A 776 109.93 -112.73 64.16
N TYR A 777 109.87 -111.82 63.16
CA TYR A 777 109.06 -111.65 61.90
C TYR A 777 107.72 -110.88 62.13
N VAL A 778 107.37 -109.73 61.50
CA VAL A 778 107.26 -109.33 60.06
C VAL A 778 105.97 -109.91 59.42
N PRO A 779 105.05 -109.14 58.77
CA PRO A 779 105.32 -108.23 57.63
C PRO A 779 104.53 -106.89 57.53
N VAL A 780 104.66 -106.23 56.36
CA VAL A 780 104.08 -104.93 55.90
C VAL A 780 103.08 -105.16 54.75
N ASP A 781 102.01 -104.35 54.64
CA ASP A 781 101.22 -104.00 53.43
C ASP A 781 99.98 -103.15 53.86
N LYS A 782 99.26 -102.32 53.06
CA LYS A 782 99.39 -101.90 51.64
C LYS A 782 98.68 -100.54 51.37
N LEU A 783 98.71 -100.08 50.12
CA LEU A 783 98.02 -98.88 49.59
C LEU A 783 96.48 -98.97 49.62
N GLY A 784 95.79 -97.81 49.58
CA GLY A 784 94.37 -97.72 49.19
C GLY A 784 93.80 -96.30 49.22
N THR A 785 93.55 -95.73 48.03
CA THR A 785 92.81 -94.47 47.72
C THR A 785 93.10 -93.24 48.57
#